data_AF-A0A955WXJ7-F1
#
_entry.id   AF-A0A955WXJ7-F1
#
_cell.length_a   1.000
_cell.length_b   1.000
_cell.length_c   1.000
_cell.angle_alpha   90.00
_cell.angle_beta   90.00
_cell.angle_gamma   90.00
#
_symmetry.space_group_name_H-M   'P 1'
#
loop_
_entity.id
_entity.type
_entity.pdbx_description
1 polymer ?
#
loop_
_entity_poly.entity_id
_entity_poly.type
_entity_poly.pdbx_seq_one_letter_code
_entity_poly.pdbx_strand_id
1 'polypeptide(L)'
;MAGRFDAIPYLESPQHVVHLLDGALTVKNLQGVKAQAAIVEAASQFDDDLLRGRLPLQGCFPLHPLVALLVGPLFRQVGQNERSVFAFLSSREPNGLADWLQRADGERPHELADLFDYVTATAPPGSLTARVWTSTEHAIRRLPADTPADAVRLLKAIALLQLVGSVADLRADKTTLKSALNTSDERLEQHLSRLRGASTIVYRRFKQAFELWDGSDLDVEQLVAEHRERVLTEGGLAQQVDRTVDPAPIVANRHYLQAGTLRALPVRYLSDLSGLASHPWGADGGLFILLPDDPHELSDLAQAIKGYRPATGAPPITLVLADGGGVLHDLALEYLAADSALRRTPQLESVPIARRMLDERRQASLQALQRAHRALVSGEPSRPATLWVKGAAIEVTGRPAQQASRLFDATFAQAPKILNELVNRQSLSSAAARAQRIVMQRLLTHSAEQRLGIEGHPPELSIYLSVLHRSGLHGARQDGTYGLKPPAEGSALAAFWTWLDETLAAAEGGRVTFERLVEAAAAPPFGVRDGVAKVLIFVWSLQRADQVFLYEENSFVPSPSEALVERLLRQPALVELQAAALSGAVAQVAEAIHAHCFPHMDPTRGRMTLRIVAQLMRTIRELSAFAQQAAHVSREAAAVRAAILGARDNLRLLRVGLPRAIDPSLPEGALPDAGIFGPRLQSALEELKQADGWLHGQIEARLLALLERAHPGDDAAELNALADRARRVLALPNLDPMTEQFALLTAELQAQDPNARNVWQQAIGRAIMGKSPAAWRDADLERFALRAEDRIRAFRAAERLAFTQAQQADPGGVRLARLDFVDSSGAHHGQFGVVPADVDVTPLVAQARAHIANLRAEAQRLRQNDTGVAYAPLTATMAELT
;
A
#
# COMPACT_ATOMS: atom_id res chain seq x y z
N MET A 1 31.07 1.62 -31.21
CA MET A 1 32.11 1.11 -30.30
C MET A 1 32.57 2.22 -29.36
N ALA A 2 31.77 2.60 -28.37
CA ALA A 2 32.18 3.50 -27.29
C ALA A 2 31.55 2.95 -26.01
N GLY A 3 32.38 2.55 -25.03
CA GLY A 3 31.92 1.92 -23.79
C GLY A 3 32.69 0.68 -23.32
N ARG A 4 33.82 0.31 -23.94
CA ARG A 4 34.66 -0.84 -23.51
C ARG A 4 36.06 -0.48 -23.01
N PHE A 5 36.46 0.78 -23.05
CA PHE A 5 37.78 1.22 -22.60
C PHE A 5 37.64 2.50 -21.78
N ASP A 6 38.32 2.57 -20.63
CA ASP A 6 38.59 3.83 -19.94
C ASP A 6 39.53 4.65 -20.83
N ALA A 7 39.06 5.81 -21.28
CA ALA A 7 39.92 6.78 -21.92
C ALA A 7 40.82 7.36 -20.83
N ILE A 8 42.04 6.83 -20.70
CA ILE A 8 43.10 7.50 -19.95
C ILE A 8 43.61 8.61 -20.89
N PRO A 9 43.30 9.90 -20.63
CA PRO A 9 43.87 10.96 -21.43
C PRO A 9 45.37 10.99 -21.14
N TYR A 10 46.17 10.49 -22.07
CA TYR A 10 47.60 10.74 -22.05
C TYR A 10 47.80 12.22 -22.37
N LEU A 11 47.94 13.01 -21.30
CA LEU A 11 48.29 14.42 -21.41
C LEU A 11 49.81 14.48 -21.54
N GLU A 12 50.30 14.64 -22.76
CA GLU A 12 51.71 14.89 -23.02
C GLU A 12 52.18 16.08 -22.19
N SER A 13 53.33 15.95 -21.53
CA SER A 13 53.91 17.07 -20.79
C SER A 13 54.31 18.17 -21.78
N PRO A 14 54.28 19.46 -21.39
CA PRO A 14 54.81 20.56 -22.21
C PRO A 14 56.24 20.29 -22.73
N GLN A 15 57.03 19.54 -21.97
CA GLN A 15 58.37 19.09 -22.32
C GLN A 15 58.39 18.21 -23.59
N HIS A 16 57.38 17.36 -23.79
CA HIS A 16 57.27 16.51 -24.98
C HIS A 16 57.15 17.35 -26.25
N VAL A 17 56.37 18.44 -26.20
CA VAL A 17 56.22 19.36 -27.34
C VAL A 17 57.53 20.05 -27.66
N VAL A 18 58.32 20.45 -26.65
CA VAL A 18 59.65 21.04 -26.86
C VAL A 18 60.60 20.05 -27.54
N HIS A 19 60.60 18.78 -27.13
CA HIS A 19 61.38 17.74 -27.81
C HIS A 19 60.91 17.47 -29.25
N LEU A 20 59.60 17.57 -29.50
CA LEU A 20 59.05 17.47 -30.86
C LEU A 20 59.50 18.64 -31.72
N LEU A 21 59.50 19.87 -31.18
CA LEU A 21 59.98 21.07 -31.88
C LEU A 21 61.47 20.97 -32.23
N ASP A 22 62.30 20.53 -31.28
CA ASP A 22 63.73 20.27 -31.49
C ASP A 22 63.98 19.24 -32.61
N GLY A 23 63.23 18.13 -32.61
CA GLY A 23 63.32 17.11 -33.66
C GLY A 23 62.76 17.54 -35.02
N ALA A 24 61.78 18.45 -35.05
CA ALA A 24 61.10 18.89 -36.27
C ALA A 24 61.84 20.02 -37.00
N LEU A 25 62.64 20.82 -36.29
CA LEU A 25 63.35 21.97 -36.85
C LEU A 25 64.78 21.58 -37.23
N THR A 26 65.21 21.93 -38.44
CA THR A 26 66.58 21.66 -38.91
C THR A 26 67.17 22.92 -39.54
N VAL A 27 68.27 23.42 -38.97
CA VAL A 27 68.94 24.64 -39.43
C VAL A 27 70.12 24.28 -40.32
N LYS A 28 70.04 24.57 -41.61
CA LYS A 28 71.11 24.27 -42.59
C LYS A 28 72.14 25.39 -42.77
N ASN A 29 71.81 26.64 -42.38
CA ASN A 29 72.69 27.78 -42.58
C ASN A 29 72.43 28.87 -41.50
N LEU A 30 73.39 29.12 -40.61
CA LEU A 30 73.30 30.04 -39.47
C LEU A 30 73.84 31.45 -39.83
N GLN A 31 73.42 32.04 -40.96
CA GLN A 31 73.85 33.40 -41.33
C GLN A 31 73.06 34.51 -40.62
N GLY A 32 72.85 34.37 -39.30
CA GLY A 32 72.11 35.30 -38.44
C GLY A 32 72.61 35.23 -36.99
N VAL A 33 73.89 35.55 -36.77
CA VAL A 33 74.62 35.29 -35.51
C VAL A 33 74.06 36.07 -34.29
N LYS A 34 73.28 37.14 -34.49
CA LYS A 34 72.68 37.93 -33.38
C LYS A 34 71.48 37.26 -32.72
N ALA A 35 70.58 36.67 -33.49
CA ALA A 35 69.40 35.97 -32.95
C ALA A 35 69.81 34.72 -32.16
N GLN A 36 70.84 34.00 -32.61
CA GLN A 36 71.37 32.83 -31.90
C GLN A 36 71.94 33.18 -30.53
N ALA A 37 72.68 34.30 -30.42
CA ALA A 37 73.22 34.75 -29.12
C ALA A 37 72.11 35.12 -28.13
N ALA A 38 71.06 35.81 -28.60
CA ALA A 38 69.89 36.15 -27.79
C ALA A 38 69.12 34.90 -27.32
N ILE A 39 69.05 33.87 -28.15
CA ILE A 39 68.41 32.59 -27.81
C ILE A 39 69.25 31.81 -26.79
N VAL A 40 70.57 31.80 -26.90
CA VAL A 40 71.46 31.14 -25.93
C VAL A 40 71.35 31.83 -24.57
N GLU A 41 71.35 33.16 -24.54
CA GLU A 41 71.16 33.95 -23.31
C GLU A 41 69.77 33.71 -22.72
N ALA A 42 68.71 33.80 -23.51
CA ALA A 42 67.35 33.54 -23.05
C ALA A 42 67.17 32.08 -22.58
N ALA A 43 67.71 31.09 -23.30
CA ALA A 43 67.63 29.69 -22.91
C ALA A 43 68.31 29.44 -21.56
N SER A 44 69.47 30.05 -21.32
CA SER A 44 70.20 29.92 -20.04
C SER A 44 69.43 30.47 -18.83
N GLN A 45 68.51 31.43 -19.04
CA GLN A 45 67.67 32.00 -17.96
C GLN A 45 66.52 31.07 -17.54
N PHE A 46 66.16 30.10 -18.37
CA PHE A 46 65.05 29.16 -18.13
C PHE A 46 65.51 27.70 -18.00
N ASP A 47 66.83 27.44 -18.11
CA ASP A 47 67.43 26.09 -18.03
C ASP A 47 67.69 25.65 -16.57
N ASP A 48 67.73 26.58 -15.62
CA ASP A 48 67.91 26.29 -14.18
C ASP A 48 66.58 26.42 -13.40
N ASP A 49 66.28 25.37 -12.65
CA ASP A 49 65.22 25.20 -11.62
C ASP A 49 63.73 25.17 -12.01
N LEU A 50 63.25 25.79 -13.10
CA LEU A 50 61.80 25.93 -13.34
C LEU A 50 61.08 24.67 -13.87
N LEU A 51 61.76 23.69 -14.51
CA LEU A 51 61.08 22.60 -15.24
C LEU A 51 61.62 21.17 -15.03
N ARG A 52 62.35 20.89 -13.92
CA ARG A 52 62.83 19.53 -13.54
C ARG A 52 63.43 18.69 -14.70
N GLY A 53 64.19 19.31 -15.61
CA GLY A 53 64.92 18.64 -16.69
C GLY A 53 65.50 19.62 -17.71
N ARG A 54 66.72 19.35 -18.21
CA ARG A 54 67.36 20.14 -19.29
C ARG A 54 66.57 20.00 -20.59
N LEU A 55 65.89 21.06 -21.01
CA LEU A 55 65.11 21.07 -22.26
C LEU A 55 65.98 21.53 -23.43
N PRO A 56 65.83 20.96 -24.64
CA PRO A 56 66.64 21.31 -25.81
C PRO A 56 66.18 22.64 -26.47
N LEU A 57 66.06 23.71 -25.69
CA LEU A 57 65.51 25.00 -26.13
C LEU A 57 66.36 25.66 -27.24
N GLN A 58 67.67 25.42 -27.26
CA GLN A 58 68.57 25.91 -28.31
C GLN A 58 68.30 25.26 -29.68
N GLY A 59 67.88 24.00 -29.69
CA GLY A 59 67.59 23.27 -30.92
C GLY A 59 66.22 23.61 -31.52
N CYS A 60 65.39 24.36 -30.80
CA CYS A 60 64.13 24.90 -31.29
C CYS A 60 64.29 26.15 -32.18
N PHE A 61 65.52 26.55 -32.55
CA PHE A 61 65.75 27.65 -33.49
C PHE A 61 64.99 27.39 -34.80
N PRO A 62 64.22 28.37 -35.33
CA PRO A 62 64.28 29.82 -35.09
C PRO A 62 63.28 30.37 -34.06
N LEU A 63 62.67 29.51 -33.22
CA LEU A 63 61.74 29.94 -32.17
C LEU A 63 62.49 30.52 -30.97
N HIS A 64 61.98 31.61 -30.39
CA HIS A 64 62.43 32.08 -29.09
C HIS A 64 62.12 31.03 -28.00
N PRO A 65 62.97 30.83 -26.97
CA PRO A 65 62.75 29.82 -25.92
C PRO A 65 61.36 29.90 -25.27
N LEU A 66 60.86 31.11 -24.99
CA LEU A 66 59.51 31.33 -24.46
C LEU A 66 58.40 30.89 -25.43
N VAL A 67 58.60 31.01 -26.75
CA VAL A 67 57.66 30.49 -27.75
C VAL A 67 57.66 28.97 -27.72
N ALA A 68 58.83 28.34 -27.71
CA ALA A 68 58.93 26.88 -27.62
C ALA A 68 58.23 26.33 -26.36
N LEU A 69 58.35 27.02 -25.22
CA LEU A 69 57.69 26.66 -23.97
C LEU A 69 56.16 26.86 -24.00
N LEU A 70 55.67 27.90 -24.69
CA LEU A 70 54.24 28.26 -24.66
C LEU A 70 53.41 27.67 -25.81
N VAL A 71 54.02 27.27 -26.93
CA VAL A 71 53.31 26.70 -28.10
C VAL A 71 52.45 25.49 -27.72
N GLY A 72 53.00 24.54 -26.97
CA GLY A 72 52.26 23.35 -26.52
C GLY A 72 51.07 23.69 -25.60
N PRO A 73 51.30 24.38 -24.47
CA PRO A 73 50.24 24.86 -23.58
C PRO A 73 49.17 25.70 -24.28
N LEU A 74 49.56 26.54 -25.25
CA LEU A 74 48.66 27.40 -26.00
C LEU A 74 47.69 26.60 -26.87
N PHE A 75 48.20 25.74 -27.75
CA PHE A 75 47.33 24.96 -28.64
C PHE A 75 46.47 23.92 -27.90
N ARG A 76 46.81 23.60 -26.65
CA ARG A 76 45.96 22.85 -25.74
C ARG A 76 44.67 23.55 -25.38
N GLN A 77 44.74 24.85 -25.12
CA GLN A 77 43.58 25.65 -24.76
C GLN A 77 42.72 26.01 -25.98
N VAL A 78 43.31 26.10 -27.18
CA VAL A 78 42.61 26.51 -28.43
C VAL A 78 41.93 25.33 -29.14
N GLY A 79 42.43 24.09 -28.97
CA GLY A 79 41.79 22.86 -29.46
C GLY A 79 42.68 22.06 -30.44
N GLN A 80 42.77 20.74 -30.19
CA GLN A 80 43.60 19.73 -30.89
C GLN A 80 45.12 19.99 -30.87
N ASN A 81 45.72 19.82 -29.67
CA ASN A 81 47.16 19.93 -29.35
C ASN A 81 48.13 19.72 -30.53
N GLU A 82 48.28 18.48 -31.02
CA GLU A 82 49.36 18.16 -31.97
C GLU A 82 49.08 18.68 -33.38
N ARG A 83 47.84 18.56 -33.87
CA ARG A 83 47.50 19.01 -35.24
C ARG A 83 47.70 20.51 -35.41
N SER A 84 47.43 21.29 -34.37
CA SER A 84 47.64 22.74 -34.38
C SER A 84 49.12 23.11 -34.25
N VAL A 85 49.94 22.35 -33.50
CA VAL A 85 51.40 22.51 -33.51
C VAL A 85 51.96 22.21 -34.91
N PHE A 86 51.54 21.10 -35.53
CA PHE A 86 51.95 20.77 -36.90
C PHE A 86 51.48 21.80 -37.93
N ALA A 87 50.27 22.33 -37.78
CA ALA A 87 49.76 23.42 -38.63
C ALA A 87 50.60 24.68 -38.46
N PHE A 88 50.90 25.10 -37.23
CA PHE A 88 51.77 26.24 -36.97
C PHE A 88 53.16 26.09 -37.61
N LEU A 89 53.75 24.90 -37.53
CA LEU A 89 55.09 24.62 -38.08
C LEU A 89 55.11 24.50 -39.61
N SER A 90 54.17 23.76 -40.19
CA SER A 90 54.26 23.27 -41.58
C SER A 90 53.23 23.88 -42.53
N SER A 91 52.15 24.48 -42.04
CA SER A 91 51.11 25.06 -42.92
C SER A 91 51.57 26.40 -43.51
N ARG A 92 50.90 26.83 -44.59
CA ARG A 92 51.05 28.17 -45.19
C ARG A 92 49.98 29.14 -44.70
N GLU A 93 49.49 28.94 -43.48
CA GLU A 93 48.54 29.87 -42.86
C GLU A 93 49.21 31.23 -42.58
N PRO A 94 48.46 32.34 -42.62
CA PRO A 94 49.00 33.67 -42.34
C PRO A 94 49.69 33.71 -40.97
N ASN A 95 50.91 34.25 -40.92
CA ASN A 95 51.75 34.34 -39.72
C ASN A 95 52.19 33.01 -39.10
N GLY A 96 51.94 31.86 -39.74
CA GLY A 96 52.53 30.58 -39.33
C GLY A 96 54.06 30.59 -39.48
N LEU A 97 54.76 29.62 -38.88
CA LEU A 97 56.24 29.63 -38.87
C LEU A 97 56.83 29.64 -40.29
N ALA A 98 56.26 28.85 -41.21
CA ALA A 98 56.71 28.80 -42.61
C ALA A 98 56.46 30.10 -43.39
N ASP A 99 55.38 30.83 -43.06
CA ASP A 99 55.07 32.15 -43.65
C ASP A 99 55.95 33.25 -43.03
N TRP A 100 56.17 33.21 -41.72
CA TRP A 100 57.08 34.12 -41.02
C TRP A 100 58.52 33.97 -41.54
N LEU A 101 59.00 32.76 -41.78
CA LEU A 101 60.35 32.49 -42.29
C LEU A 101 60.62 33.08 -43.68
N GLN A 102 59.59 33.25 -44.52
CA GLN A 102 59.75 33.90 -45.82
C GLN A 102 59.96 35.41 -45.72
N ARG A 103 59.51 36.01 -44.61
CA ARG A 103 59.57 37.46 -44.33
C ARG A 103 60.67 37.83 -43.34
N ALA A 104 61.24 36.85 -42.64
CA ALA A 104 62.27 37.06 -41.64
C ALA A 104 63.60 37.48 -42.30
N ASP A 105 64.24 38.50 -41.74
CA ASP A 105 65.55 39.03 -42.13
C ASP A 105 66.73 38.33 -41.42
N GLY A 106 66.43 37.43 -40.48
CA GLY A 106 67.42 36.71 -39.67
C GLY A 106 67.99 37.53 -38.50
N GLU A 107 67.48 38.74 -38.25
CA GLU A 107 67.95 39.58 -37.14
C GLU A 107 67.28 39.25 -35.81
N ARG A 108 66.03 38.76 -35.83
CA ARG A 108 65.25 38.40 -34.64
C ARG A 108 64.68 36.98 -34.71
N PRO A 109 64.55 36.26 -33.58
CA PRO A 109 63.82 35.00 -33.52
C PRO A 109 62.31 35.22 -33.68
N HIS A 110 61.57 34.13 -33.87
CA HIS A 110 60.12 34.14 -33.77
C HIS A 110 59.72 34.28 -32.29
N GLU A 111 59.09 35.40 -31.93
CA GLU A 111 58.80 35.76 -30.55
C GLU A 111 57.33 35.57 -30.16
N LEU A 112 57.00 35.85 -28.89
CA LEU A 112 55.64 35.77 -28.37
C LEU A 112 54.67 36.67 -29.14
N ALA A 113 55.10 37.85 -29.58
CA ALA A 113 54.26 38.75 -30.36
C ALA A 113 53.88 38.16 -31.73
N ASP A 114 54.81 37.45 -32.38
CA ASP A 114 54.56 36.78 -33.67
C ASP A 114 53.63 35.57 -33.48
N LEU A 115 53.82 34.80 -32.39
CA LEU A 115 52.91 33.70 -32.02
C LEU A 115 51.49 34.21 -31.74
N PHE A 116 51.38 35.36 -31.06
CA PHE A 116 50.09 36.00 -30.83
C PHE A 116 49.38 36.33 -32.14
N ASP A 117 50.10 36.89 -33.12
CA ASP A 117 49.56 37.26 -34.44
C ASP A 117 49.12 36.05 -35.26
N TYR A 118 49.84 34.92 -35.19
CA TYR A 118 49.41 33.65 -35.77
C TYR A 118 48.08 33.16 -35.19
N VAL A 119 48.01 33.09 -33.86
CA VAL A 119 46.80 32.61 -33.19
C VAL A 119 45.63 33.56 -33.41
N THR A 120 45.88 34.87 -33.53
CA THR A 120 44.84 35.85 -33.89
C THR A 120 44.23 35.55 -35.25
N ALA A 121 45.08 35.26 -36.24
CA ALA A 121 44.65 35.01 -37.62
C ALA A 121 43.93 33.67 -37.82
N THR A 122 44.16 32.71 -36.91
CA THR A 122 43.69 31.31 -37.06
C THR A 122 42.66 30.88 -36.02
N ALA A 123 42.43 31.67 -34.97
CA ALA A 123 41.49 31.32 -33.91
C ALA A 123 40.03 31.27 -34.40
N PRO A 124 39.25 30.25 -34.01
CA PRO A 124 37.84 30.19 -34.35
C PRO A 124 37.06 31.33 -33.66
N PRO A 125 36.07 31.94 -34.35
CA PRO A 125 35.22 32.99 -33.80
C PRO A 125 34.54 32.55 -32.50
N GLY A 126 34.63 33.36 -31.44
CA GLY A 126 33.96 33.10 -30.16
C GLY A 126 34.73 32.23 -29.15
N SER A 127 35.96 31.80 -29.45
CA SER A 127 36.83 31.09 -28.50
C SER A 127 37.27 31.97 -27.31
N LEU A 128 37.69 31.34 -26.19
CA LEU A 128 38.36 32.02 -25.06
C LEU A 128 39.53 32.89 -25.53
N THR A 129 40.27 32.33 -26.48
CA THR A 129 41.28 32.97 -27.29
C THR A 129 40.73 34.22 -27.99
N ALA A 130 39.69 34.13 -28.81
CA ALA A 130 39.12 35.31 -29.46
C ALA A 130 38.80 36.49 -28.50
N ARG A 131 38.51 36.23 -27.20
CA ARG A 131 38.20 37.26 -26.18
C ARG A 131 39.41 37.93 -25.53
N VAL A 132 40.44 37.20 -25.11
CA VAL A 132 41.72 37.81 -24.63
C VAL A 132 42.35 38.61 -25.76
N TRP A 133 42.15 38.16 -27.00
CA TRP A 133 42.57 38.85 -28.20
C TRP A 133 41.77 40.11 -28.47
N THR A 134 40.44 40.08 -28.38
CA THR A 134 39.60 41.30 -28.48
C THR A 134 40.01 42.34 -27.44
N SER A 135 40.28 41.90 -26.20
CA SER A 135 40.73 42.79 -25.11
C SER A 135 42.12 43.38 -25.39
N THR A 136 43.02 42.58 -25.97
CA THR A 136 44.36 43.03 -26.36
C THR A 136 44.30 43.98 -27.55
N GLU A 137 43.47 43.72 -28.56
CA GLU A 137 43.23 44.65 -29.68
C GLU A 137 42.63 45.97 -29.20
N HIS A 138 41.66 45.93 -28.28
CA HIS A 138 41.13 47.12 -27.63
C HIS A 138 42.21 47.86 -26.85
N ALA A 139 43.08 47.16 -26.13
CA ALA A 139 44.22 47.76 -25.45
C ALA A 139 45.22 48.39 -26.44
N ILE A 140 45.51 47.74 -27.57
CA ILE A 140 46.38 48.30 -28.63
C ILE A 140 45.76 49.56 -29.24
N ARG A 141 44.45 49.58 -29.50
CA ARG A 141 43.74 50.76 -30.01
C ARG A 141 43.75 51.95 -29.05
N ARG A 142 43.91 51.71 -27.74
CA ARG A 142 44.04 52.75 -26.71
C ARG A 142 45.44 53.35 -26.62
N LEU A 143 46.45 52.74 -27.25
CA LEU A 143 47.82 53.26 -27.23
C LEU A 143 47.95 54.51 -28.12
N PRO A 144 48.76 55.51 -27.72
CA PRO A 144 49.08 56.65 -28.57
C PRO A 144 49.67 56.23 -29.93
N ALA A 145 49.38 56.98 -31.00
CA ALA A 145 49.86 56.67 -32.34
C ALA A 145 51.40 56.68 -32.50
N ASP A 146 52.11 57.36 -31.59
CA ASP A 146 53.58 57.43 -31.53
C ASP A 146 54.21 56.32 -30.66
N THR A 147 53.42 55.33 -30.23
CA THR A 147 53.89 54.23 -29.39
C THR A 147 54.88 53.34 -30.16
N PRO A 148 56.09 53.09 -29.62
CA PRO A 148 57.07 52.22 -30.27
C PRO A 148 56.53 50.81 -30.52
N ALA A 149 56.93 50.19 -31.64
CA ALA A 149 56.52 48.82 -31.98
C ALA A 149 56.85 47.80 -30.88
N ASP A 150 57.95 48.01 -30.16
CA ASP A 150 58.38 47.16 -29.03
C ASP A 150 57.40 47.20 -27.84
N ALA A 151 56.74 48.33 -27.59
CA ALA A 151 55.71 48.40 -26.54
C ALA A 151 54.44 47.63 -26.93
N VAL A 152 54.10 47.58 -28.23
CA VAL A 152 52.99 46.77 -28.75
C VAL A 152 53.35 45.28 -28.67
N ARG A 153 54.59 44.90 -29.03
CA ARG A 153 55.12 43.53 -28.85
C ARG A 153 55.08 43.10 -27.39
N LEU A 154 55.47 43.99 -26.47
CA LEU A 154 55.40 43.75 -25.02
C LEU A 154 53.98 43.47 -24.55
N LEU A 155 53.01 44.26 -25.01
CA LEU A 155 51.60 44.08 -24.65
C LEU A 155 51.06 42.72 -25.13
N LYS A 156 51.40 42.30 -26.36
CA LYS A 156 51.04 40.96 -26.89
C LYS A 156 51.68 39.84 -26.08
N ALA A 157 52.95 40.01 -25.66
CA ALA A 157 53.63 39.05 -24.80
C ALA A 157 52.96 38.91 -23.41
N ILE A 158 52.57 40.03 -22.78
CA ILE A 158 51.83 40.03 -21.52
C ILE A 158 50.49 39.28 -21.68
N ALA A 159 49.76 39.52 -22.78
CA ALA A 159 48.48 38.86 -23.04
C ALA A 159 48.62 37.33 -23.18
N LEU A 160 49.64 36.83 -23.89
CA LEU A 160 49.91 35.40 -23.99
C LEU A 160 50.33 34.79 -22.65
N LEU A 161 51.22 35.46 -21.91
CA LEU A 161 51.67 34.99 -20.60
C LEU A 161 50.51 34.96 -19.58
N GLN A 162 49.58 35.91 -19.65
CA GLN A 162 48.37 35.89 -18.82
C GLN A 162 47.44 34.72 -19.17
N LEU A 163 47.33 34.36 -20.45
CA LEU A 163 46.44 33.30 -20.90
C LEU A 163 46.96 31.90 -20.55
N VAL A 164 48.23 31.63 -20.85
CA VAL A 164 48.81 30.27 -20.82
C VAL A 164 50.08 30.15 -20.00
N GLY A 165 50.62 31.25 -19.48
CA GLY A 165 51.88 31.26 -18.74
C GLY A 165 51.86 30.36 -17.51
N SER A 166 50.77 30.34 -16.75
CA SER A 166 50.66 29.51 -15.53
C SER A 166 50.76 28.00 -15.80
N VAL A 167 50.47 27.55 -17.03
CA VAL A 167 50.60 26.14 -17.43
C VAL A 167 52.06 25.76 -17.65
N ALA A 168 52.91 26.73 -18.00
CA ALA A 168 54.34 26.58 -18.20
C ALA A 168 55.17 27.11 -17.01
N ASP A 169 54.53 27.43 -15.88
CA ASP A 169 55.11 28.12 -14.72
C ASP A 169 55.82 29.45 -15.07
N LEU A 170 55.34 30.10 -16.12
CA LEU A 170 55.80 31.41 -16.58
C LEU A 170 54.81 32.48 -16.17
N ARG A 171 55.33 33.63 -15.75
CA ARG A 171 54.52 34.82 -15.44
C ARG A 171 55.08 36.03 -16.14
N ALA A 172 54.24 37.01 -16.39
CA ALA A 172 54.65 38.30 -16.94
C ALA A 172 55.36 39.16 -15.87
N ASP A 173 56.46 38.66 -15.31
CA ASP A 173 57.36 39.40 -14.44
C ASP A 173 58.44 40.15 -15.26
N LYS A 174 59.20 41.04 -14.61
CA LYS A 174 60.21 41.85 -15.33
C LYS A 174 61.27 40.99 -16.02
N THR A 175 61.67 39.90 -15.39
CA THR A 175 62.68 38.95 -15.90
C THR A 175 62.22 38.27 -17.18
N THR A 176 61.00 37.73 -17.17
CA THR A 176 60.41 37.04 -18.33
C THR A 176 60.15 38.02 -19.47
N LEU A 177 59.63 39.22 -19.15
CA LEU A 177 59.33 40.24 -20.16
C LEU A 177 60.59 40.86 -20.79
N LYS A 178 61.67 41.00 -20.02
CA LYS A 178 62.99 41.41 -20.53
C LYS A 178 63.50 40.42 -21.56
N SER A 179 63.43 39.13 -21.23
CA SER A 179 63.83 38.03 -22.11
C SER A 179 62.96 37.99 -23.36
N ALA A 180 61.63 38.12 -23.21
CA ALA A 180 60.67 38.07 -24.33
C ALA A 180 60.90 39.13 -25.43
N LEU A 181 61.48 40.28 -25.09
CA LEU A 181 61.77 41.38 -26.02
C LEU A 181 63.24 41.52 -26.38
N ASN A 182 64.13 40.77 -25.72
CA ASN A 182 65.58 40.91 -25.83
C ASN A 182 66.04 42.38 -25.72
N THR A 183 65.67 43.06 -24.63
CA THR A 183 65.89 44.51 -24.43
C THR A 183 66.59 44.84 -23.11
N SER A 184 67.06 46.08 -22.95
CA SER A 184 67.69 46.55 -21.70
C SER A 184 66.64 46.89 -20.64
N ASP A 185 67.04 46.88 -19.36
CA ASP A 185 66.12 47.19 -18.25
C ASP A 185 65.54 48.60 -18.36
N GLU A 186 66.34 49.58 -18.82
CA GLU A 186 65.89 50.95 -19.00
C GLU A 186 64.81 51.06 -20.08
N ARG A 187 64.99 50.37 -21.20
CA ARG A 187 64.01 50.35 -22.31
C ARG A 187 62.75 49.59 -21.91
N LEU A 188 62.88 48.46 -21.22
CA LEU A 188 61.74 47.70 -20.69
C LEU A 188 60.89 48.58 -19.76
N GLU A 189 61.51 49.29 -18.81
CA GLU A 189 60.78 50.15 -17.88
C GLU A 189 60.12 51.34 -18.60
N GLN A 190 60.75 51.89 -19.64
CA GLN A 190 60.12 52.91 -20.50
C GLN A 190 58.84 52.37 -21.18
N HIS A 191 58.89 51.17 -21.75
CA HIS A 191 57.72 50.55 -22.38
C HIS A 191 56.63 50.21 -21.35
N LEU A 192 56.98 49.59 -20.20
CA LEU A 192 56.04 49.29 -19.11
C LEU A 192 55.40 50.56 -18.53
N SER A 193 56.15 51.64 -18.39
CA SER A 193 55.63 52.93 -17.93
C SER A 193 54.64 53.52 -18.93
N ARG A 194 54.91 53.40 -20.22
CA ARG A 194 54.01 53.87 -21.28
C ARG A 194 52.71 53.07 -21.34
N LEU A 195 52.79 51.74 -21.23
CA LEU A 195 51.61 50.85 -21.17
C LEU A 195 50.76 51.11 -19.92
N ARG A 196 51.41 51.28 -18.75
CA ARG A 196 50.71 51.68 -17.51
C ARG A 196 50.06 53.06 -17.63
N GLY A 197 50.75 54.03 -18.23
CA GLY A 197 50.23 55.38 -18.46
C GLY A 197 48.98 55.38 -19.36
N ALA A 198 48.92 54.47 -20.33
CA ALA A 198 47.75 54.24 -21.18
C ALA A 198 46.65 53.37 -20.52
N SER A 199 46.82 52.95 -19.26
CA SER A 199 45.89 52.07 -18.52
C SER A 199 45.56 50.76 -19.27
N THR A 200 46.53 50.22 -20.01
CA THR A 200 46.37 48.95 -20.73
C THR A 200 46.85 47.74 -19.93
N ILE A 201 47.72 47.95 -18.93
CA ILE A 201 48.24 46.91 -18.05
C ILE A 201 48.21 47.35 -16.58
N VAL A 202 48.12 46.38 -15.67
CA VAL A 202 48.20 46.57 -14.22
C VAL A 202 49.24 45.63 -13.61
N TYR A 203 49.97 46.09 -12.58
CA TYR A 203 50.89 45.24 -11.83
C TYR A 203 50.19 44.69 -10.58
N ARG A 204 50.05 43.36 -10.49
CA ARG A 204 49.42 42.69 -9.34
C ARG A 204 50.48 42.27 -8.32
N ARG A 205 50.58 42.99 -7.21
CA ARG A 205 51.61 42.76 -6.17
C ARG A 205 51.63 41.32 -5.63
N PHE A 206 50.47 40.69 -5.43
CA PHE A 206 50.37 39.33 -4.91
C PHE A 206 50.83 38.24 -5.90
N LYS A 207 50.70 38.48 -7.21
CA LYS A 207 51.20 37.59 -8.28
C LYS A 207 52.63 37.94 -8.73
N GLN A 208 53.12 39.10 -8.33
CA GLN A 208 54.38 39.71 -8.80
C GLN A 208 54.48 39.81 -10.33
N ALA A 209 53.35 39.97 -11.02
CA ALA A 209 53.28 39.95 -12.48
C ALA A 209 52.39 41.08 -13.04
N PHE A 210 52.63 41.44 -14.30
CA PHE A 210 51.81 42.34 -15.09
C PHE A 210 50.65 41.58 -15.74
N GLU A 211 49.45 42.15 -15.74
CA GLU A 211 48.27 41.61 -16.41
C GLU A 211 47.63 42.68 -17.30
N LEU A 212 46.97 42.26 -18.36
CA LEU A 212 46.12 43.10 -19.19
C LEU A 212 44.99 43.68 -18.34
N TRP A 213 44.83 44.99 -18.41
CA TRP A 213 43.77 45.71 -17.68
C TRP A 213 42.69 46.16 -18.65
N ASP A 214 41.52 45.53 -18.54
CA ASP A 214 40.33 45.83 -19.34
C ASP A 214 39.36 46.79 -18.61
N GLY A 215 39.72 47.27 -17.41
CA GLY A 215 38.96 48.29 -16.68
C GLY A 215 37.88 47.78 -15.71
N SER A 216 37.92 46.53 -15.25
CA SER A 216 36.91 46.05 -14.27
C SER A 216 37.31 46.31 -12.81
N ASP A 217 36.57 47.17 -12.12
CA ASP A 217 36.77 47.53 -10.70
C ASP A 217 36.33 46.45 -9.68
N LEU A 218 35.82 45.30 -10.14
CA LEU A 218 35.31 44.23 -9.26
C LEU A 218 36.38 43.23 -8.85
N ASP A 219 36.72 43.23 -7.56
CA ASP A 219 37.57 42.20 -6.94
C ASP A 219 36.72 40.98 -6.54
N VAL A 220 36.95 39.86 -7.24
CA VAL A 220 36.24 38.60 -7.01
C VAL A 220 36.54 38.02 -5.63
N GLU A 221 37.75 38.17 -5.11
CA GLU A 221 38.12 37.65 -3.79
C GLU A 221 37.41 38.42 -2.68
N GLN A 222 37.40 39.75 -2.79
CA GLN A 222 36.65 40.59 -1.84
C GLN A 222 35.15 40.26 -1.89
N LEU A 223 34.59 40.09 -3.09
CA LEU A 223 33.17 39.78 -3.24
C LEU A 223 32.82 38.42 -2.60
N VAL A 224 33.65 37.38 -2.80
CA VAL A 224 33.41 36.07 -2.17
C VAL A 224 33.51 36.21 -0.64
N ALA A 225 34.48 36.96 -0.11
CA ALA A 225 34.62 37.18 1.32
C ALA A 225 33.40 37.91 1.94
N GLU A 226 32.90 38.97 1.30
CA GLU A 226 31.69 39.69 1.73
C GLU A 226 30.46 38.78 1.74
N HIS A 227 30.30 37.93 0.72
CA HIS A 227 29.20 36.98 0.64
C HIS A 227 29.35 35.82 1.63
N ARG A 228 30.59 35.44 1.99
CA ARG A 228 30.88 34.44 3.03
C ARG A 228 30.37 34.90 4.39
N GLU A 229 30.68 36.13 4.79
CA GLU A 229 30.17 36.71 6.05
C GLU A 229 28.64 36.81 6.04
N ARG A 230 28.05 37.18 4.89
CA ARG A 230 26.60 37.24 4.74
C ARG A 230 25.92 35.88 4.92
N VAL A 231 26.45 34.82 4.32
CA VAL A 231 25.91 33.45 4.46
C VAL A 231 25.95 33.01 5.92
N LEU A 232 27.05 33.27 6.63
CA LEU A 232 27.15 32.97 8.07
C LEU A 232 26.13 33.75 8.91
N THR A 233 25.90 35.02 8.59
CA THR A 233 24.96 35.88 9.33
C THR A 233 23.50 35.50 9.05
N GLU A 234 23.17 35.09 7.82
CA GLU A 234 21.82 34.62 7.46
C GLU A 234 21.52 33.22 8.05
N GLY A 235 22.56 32.44 8.35
CA GLY A 235 22.47 31.11 8.97
C GLY A 235 21.85 30.04 8.07
N GLY A 236 21.68 28.84 8.62
CA GLY A 236 21.00 27.73 7.95
C GLY A 236 21.85 27.00 6.92
N LEU A 237 23.18 26.95 7.13
CA LEU A 237 24.15 26.26 6.28
C LEU A 237 23.71 24.82 5.98
N ALA A 238 23.35 24.07 7.03
CA ALA A 238 22.88 22.70 6.93
C ALA A 238 21.69 22.54 5.98
N GLN A 239 20.67 23.40 6.08
CA GLN A 239 19.47 23.32 5.24
C GLN A 239 19.78 23.64 3.77
N GLN A 240 20.64 24.62 3.51
CA GLN A 240 21.04 24.97 2.16
C GLN A 240 21.87 23.85 1.52
N VAL A 241 22.80 23.26 2.27
CA VAL A 241 23.60 22.12 1.82
C VAL A 241 22.74 20.89 1.56
N ASP A 242 21.76 20.60 2.41
CA ASP A 242 20.83 19.48 2.23
C ASP A 242 20.09 19.58 0.89
N ARG A 243 19.59 20.77 0.54
CA ARG A 243 18.91 21.03 -0.74
C ARG A 243 19.84 20.98 -1.95
N THR A 244 21.08 21.45 -1.80
CA THR A 244 22.05 21.49 -2.90
C THR A 244 22.66 20.13 -3.18
N VAL A 245 23.04 19.39 -2.15
CA VAL A 245 23.71 18.09 -2.27
C VAL A 245 22.69 16.99 -2.61
N ASP A 246 21.45 17.11 -2.10
CA ASP A 246 20.39 16.09 -2.19
C ASP A 246 20.92 14.68 -1.83
N PRO A 247 21.36 14.49 -0.58
CA PRO A 247 22.10 13.30 -0.19
C PRO A 247 21.27 12.02 -0.32
N ALA A 248 21.80 11.07 -1.09
CA ALA A 248 21.15 9.78 -1.31
C ALA A 248 21.08 8.95 -0.02
N PRO A 249 20.00 8.19 0.20
CA PRO A 249 19.89 7.34 1.39
C PRO A 249 20.90 6.19 1.35
N ILE A 250 21.41 5.80 2.52
CA ILE A 250 22.32 4.67 2.67
C ILE A 250 21.51 3.38 2.74
N VAL A 251 21.64 2.54 1.72
CA VAL A 251 20.95 1.25 1.64
C VAL A 251 21.77 0.16 2.35
N ALA A 252 21.11 -0.61 3.21
CA ALA A 252 21.71 -1.75 3.90
C ALA A 252 21.72 -3.00 3.01
N ASN A 253 22.56 -2.99 1.96
CA ASN A 253 22.56 -4.02 0.91
C ASN A 253 22.70 -5.45 1.43
N ARG A 254 23.58 -5.70 2.41
CA ARG A 254 23.76 -7.05 2.97
C ARG A 254 22.50 -7.51 3.72
N HIS A 255 21.93 -6.64 4.56
CA HIS A 255 20.68 -6.94 5.26
C HIS A 255 19.56 -7.23 4.26
N TYR A 256 19.43 -6.40 3.22
CA TYR A 256 18.43 -6.60 2.17
C TYR A 256 18.55 -7.96 1.48
N LEU A 257 19.76 -8.34 1.05
CA LEU A 257 19.99 -9.63 0.38
C LEU A 257 19.72 -10.84 1.28
N GLN A 258 19.96 -10.71 2.60
CA GLN A 258 19.82 -11.83 3.55
C GLN A 258 18.43 -11.93 4.18
N ALA A 259 17.79 -10.81 4.50
CA ALA A 259 16.48 -10.74 5.14
C ALA A 259 15.33 -10.56 4.15
N GLY A 260 15.60 -10.01 2.96
CA GLY A 260 14.61 -9.70 1.92
C GLY A 260 13.89 -8.36 2.10
N THR A 261 14.10 -7.67 3.23
CA THR A 261 13.47 -6.38 3.51
C THR A 261 14.42 -5.24 3.14
N LEU A 262 14.01 -4.38 2.21
CA LEU A 262 14.77 -3.18 1.86
C LEU A 262 14.69 -2.19 3.03
N ARG A 263 15.84 -1.89 3.65
CA ARG A 263 15.98 -0.88 4.68
C ARG A 263 17.07 0.10 4.30
N ALA A 264 16.80 1.37 4.49
CA ALA A 264 17.70 2.45 4.16
C ALA A 264 17.62 3.56 5.21
N LEU A 265 18.71 4.28 5.36
CA LEU A 265 18.81 5.44 6.23
C LEU A 265 18.86 6.69 5.35
N PRO A 266 17.79 7.51 5.31
CA PRO A 266 17.87 8.86 4.75
C PRO A 266 19.02 9.61 5.41
N VAL A 267 19.82 10.30 4.59
CA VAL A 267 20.93 11.12 5.06
C VAL A 267 20.48 12.57 5.07
N ARG A 268 20.67 13.32 6.15
CA ARG A 268 20.31 14.74 6.25
C ARG A 268 21.37 15.56 6.97
N TYR A 269 21.43 16.86 6.71
CA TYR A 269 22.28 17.78 7.45
C TYR A 269 21.51 18.52 8.54
N LEU A 270 22.13 18.70 9.70
CA LEU A 270 21.56 19.45 10.82
C LEU A 270 22.54 20.50 11.33
N SER A 271 22.06 21.71 11.58
CA SER A 271 22.79 22.76 12.30
C SER A 271 22.93 22.41 13.78
N ASP A 272 21.86 21.87 14.37
CA ASP A 272 21.76 21.54 15.79
C ASP A 272 20.81 20.34 16.03
N LEU A 273 20.70 19.91 17.28
CA LEU A 273 19.90 18.74 17.66
C LEU A 273 18.39 18.99 17.73
N SER A 274 17.93 20.23 17.81
CA SER A 274 16.49 20.55 17.79
C SER A 274 15.85 20.12 16.47
N GLY A 275 16.64 20.13 15.38
CA GLY A 275 16.24 19.65 14.06
C GLY A 275 15.90 18.15 13.98
N LEU A 276 16.32 17.33 14.96
CA LEU A 276 15.95 15.91 15.01
C LEU A 276 14.45 15.68 15.25
N ALA A 277 13.77 16.61 15.94
CA ALA A 277 12.34 16.50 16.19
C ALA A 277 11.49 16.90 14.97
N SER A 278 12.01 17.79 14.13
CA SER A 278 11.30 18.39 12.99
C SER A 278 11.58 17.71 11.64
N HIS A 279 12.62 16.88 11.54
CA HIS A 279 12.94 16.17 10.30
C HIS A 279 12.07 14.92 10.09
N PRO A 280 11.54 14.70 8.86
CA PRO A 280 10.79 13.49 8.54
C PRO A 280 11.75 12.29 8.54
N TRP A 281 11.56 11.41 9.52
CA TRP A 281 12.29 10.15 9.61
C TRP A 281 11.90 9.21 8.48
N GLY A 282 12.85 8.37 8.04
CA GLY A 282 12.48 7.13 7.36
C GLY A 282 11.80 6.17 8.35
N ALA A 283 10.92 5.30 7.86
CA ALA A 283 10.18 4.35 8.70
C ALA A 283 11.08 3.49 9.62
N ASP A 284 12.33 3.25 9.22
CA ASP A 284 13.29 2.45 9.99
C ASP A 284 14.38 3.28 10.70
N GLY A 285 14.51 4.57 10.39
CA GLY A 285 15.58 5.43 10.94
C GLY A 285 16.11 6.50 10.00
N GLY A 286 17.22 7.13 10.39
CA GLY A 286 17.95 8.13 9.60
C GLY A 286 19.39 8.37 10.08
N LEU A 287 20.24 8.87 9.17
CA LEU A 287 21.60 9.33 9.44
C LEU A 287 21.65 10.86 9.31
N PHE A 288 22.07 11.54 10.36
CA PHE A 288 22.18 12.99 10.39
C PHE A 288 23.65 13.39 10.48
N ILE A 289 24.07 14.32 9.64
CA ILE A 289 25.42 14.88 9.64
C ILE A 289 25.34 16.26 10.30
N LEU A 290 26.05 16.46 11.40
CA LEU A 290 26.11 17.77 12.04
C LEU A 290 26.97 18.72 11.21
N LEU A 291 26.37 19.83 10.79
CA LEU A 291 26.98 20.91 10.03
C LEU A 291 26.55 22.24 10.65
N PRO A 292 27.12 22.63 11.81
CA PRO A 292 26.78 23.88 12.47
C PRO A 292 27.20 25.08 11.62
N ASP A 293 26.54 26.22 11.84
CA ASP A 293 26.90 27.50 11.22
C ASP A 293 28.25 28.01 11.77
N ASP A 294 28.61 27.69 13.01
CA ASP A 294 29.96 27.86 13.55
C ASP A 294 30.65 26.48 13.76
N PRO A 295 31.77 26.21 13.06
CA PRO A 295 32.59 25.00 13.27
C PRO A 295 32.95 24.69 14.72
N HIS A 296 33.13 25.71 15.56
CA HIS A 296 33.53 25.55 16.96
C HIS A 296 32.44 24.90 17.84
N GLU A 297 31.18 25.00 17.44
CA GLU A 297 30.03 24.40 18.14
C GLU A 297 29.96 22.87 17.98
N LEU A 298 30.71 22.28 17.04
CA LEU A 298 30.65 20.85 16.76
C LEU A 298 30.95 20.00 18.01
N SER A 299 31.89 20.46 18.86
CA SER A 299 32.26 19.74 20.09
C SER A 299 31.11 19.74 21.10
N ASP A 300 30.45 20.88 21.28
CA ASP A 300 29.34 21.05 22.20
C ASP A 300 28.11 20.24 21.74
N LEU A 301 27.83 20.27 20.43
CA LEU A 301 26.78 19.45 19.82
C LEU A 301 27.06 17.95 19.99
N ALA A 302 28.30 17.51 19.78
CA ALA A 302 28.71 16.12 20.01
C ALA A 302 28.49 15.67 21.47
N GLN A 303 28.69 16.59 22.43
CA GLN A 303 28.43 16.33 23.84
C GLN A 303 26.92 16.34 24.18
N ALA A 304 26.15 17.22 23.55
CA ALA A 304 24.69 17.28 23.74
C ALA A 304 23.98 16.00 23.25
N ILE A 305 24.49 15.34 22.20
CA ILE A 305 23.90 14.07 21.71
C ILE A 305 23.97 12.97 22.78
N LYS A 306 24.98 12.96 23.65
CA LYS A 306 25.11 11.93 24.71
C LYS A 306 23.89 11.91 25.64
N GLY A 307 23.35 13.09 25.93
CA GLY A 307 22.16 13.28 26.75
C GLY A 307 20.85 13.11 25.99
N TYR A 308 20.88 13.06 24.66
CA TYR A 308 19.68 12.96 23.85
C TYR A 308 18.96 11.63 24.08
N ARG A 309 17.64 11.72 24.30
CA ARG A 309 16.74 10.57 24.38
C ARG A 309 15.64 10.79 23.35
N PRO A 310 15.43 9.84 22.41
CA PRO A 310 14.36 9.96 21.44
C PRO A 310 13.00 10.00 22.16
N ALA A 311 12.05 10.76 21.61
CA ALA A 311 10.67 10.74 22.07
C ALA A 311 10.04 9.35 21.86
N THR A 312 9.00 9.04 22.64
CA THR A 312 8.20 7.81 22.48
C THR A 312 7.63 7.76 21.06
N GLY A 313 7.94 6.70 20.30
CA GLY A 313 7.53 6.56 18.89
C GLY A 313 8.54 7.06 17.85
N ALA A 314 9.71 7.56 18.26
CA ALA A 314 10.82 7.78 17.34
C ALA A 314 11.21 6.47 16.62
N PRO A 315 11.69 6.53 15.38
CA PRO A 315 12.11 5.34 14.65
C PRO A 315 13.21 4.61 15.41
N PRO A 316 13.35 3.30 15.16
CA PRO A 316 14.19 2.46 16.00
C PRO A 316 15.68 2.81 15.92
N ILE A 317 16.11 3.48 14.85
CA ILE A 317 17.49 3.85 14.59
C ILE A 317 17.61 5.36 14.31
N THR A 318 18.23 6.08 15.22
CA THR A 318 18.80 7.41 14.97
C THR A 318 20.30 7.23 14.88
N LEU A 319 20.96 7.84 13.90
CA LEU A 319 22.41 7.92 13.82
C LEU A 319 22.79 9.36 13.58
N VAL A 320 23.73 9.89 14.37
CA VAL A 320 24.26 11.24 14.18
C VAL A 320 25.77 11.14 14.01
N LEU A 321 26.29 11.73 12.94
CA LEU A 321 27.70 11.80 12.58
C LEU A 321 28.23 13.22 12.88
N ALA A 322 29.15 13.32 13.83
CA ALA A 322 29.79 14.57 14.23
C ALA A 322 31.10 14.83 13.45
N ASP A 323 31.03 14.89 12.11
CA ASP A 323 32.21 15.09 11.23
C ASP A 323 32.01 16.18 10.16
N GLY A 324 30.97 17.02 10.29
CA GLY A 324 30.70 18.07 9.29
C GLY A 324 31.39 19.42 9.55
N GLY A 325 31.91 19.70 10.75
CA GLY A 325 32.47 21.02 11.09
C GLY A 325 33.86 21.36 10.52
N GLY A 326 34.50 20.46 9.77
CA GLY A 326 35.82 20.69 9.17
C GLY A 326 35.75 21.06 7.68
N VAL A 327 36.44 20.27 6.85
CA VAL A 327 36.51 20.45 5.39
C VAL A 327 35.12 20.59 4.75
N LEU A 328 34.11 19.89 5.25
CA LEU A 328 32.76 19.94 4.70
C LEU A 328 32.10 21.31 4.91
N HIS A 329 32.27 21.90 6.10
CA HIS A 329 31.81 23.26 6.41
C HIS A 329 32.47 24.28 5.48
N ASP A 330 33.79 24.25 5.35
CA ASP A 330 34.52 25.19 4.48
C ASP A 330 34.08 25.08 3.02
N LEU A 331 33.94 23.87 2.49
CA LEU A 331 33.50 23.64 1.11
C LEU A 331 32.05 24.09 0.87
N ALA A 332 31.17 23.86 1.86
CA ALA A 332 29.78 24.30 1.81
C ALA A 332 29.69 25.84 1.80
N LEU A 333 30.40 26.47 2.72
CA LEU A 333 30.43 27.92 2.85
C LEU A 333 31.04 28.59 1.63
N GLU A 334 32.11 28.01 1.07
CA GLU A 334 32.73 28.47 -0.17
C GLU A 334 31.77 28.42 -1.37
N TYR A 335 31.06 27.29 -1.53
CA TYR A 335 30.06 27.13 -2.58
C TYR A 335 28.91 28.14 -2.43
N LEU A 336 28.36 28.30 -1.22
CA LEU A 336 27.23 29.19 -0.97
C LEU A 336 27.62 30.66 -1.10
N ALA A 337 28.83 31.04 -0.69
CA ALA A 337 29.36 32.38 -0.89
C ALA A 337 29.46 32.71 -2.39
N ALA A 338 30.01 31.80 -3.20
CA ALA A 338 30.11 31.98 -4.65
C ALA A 338 28.73 32.00 -5.34
N ASP A 339 27.79 31.12 -4.96
CA ASP A 339 26.42 31.10 -5.49
C ASP A 339 25.65 32.37 -5.09
N SER A 340 25.80 32.83 -3.85
CA SER A 340 25.23 34.08 -3.35
C SER A 340 25.76 35.28 -4.13
N ALA A 341 27.08 35.36 -4.34
CA ALA A 341 27.71 36.43 -5.13
C ALA A 341 27.18 36.47 -6.57
N LEU A 342 27.01 35.32 -7.22
CA LEU A 342 26.47 35.24 -8.58
C LEU A 342 25.02 35.70 -8.71
N ARG A 343 24.20 35.46 -7.67
CA ARG A 343 22.76 35.78 -7.68
C ARG A 343 22.47 37.21 -7.25
N ARG A 344 23.24 37.74 -6.30
CA ARG A 344 22.90 38.97 -5.57
C ARG A 344 23.77 40.17 -5.91
N THR A 345 24.71 40.05 -6.85
CA THR A 345 25.60 41.15 -7.29
C THR A 345 25.26 41.61 -8.71
N PRO A 346 24.45 42.67 -8.89
CA PRO A 346 24.00 43.15 -10.20
C PRO A 346 25.15 43.59 -11.11
N GLN A 347 26.23 44.11 -10.52
CA GLN A 347 27.40 44.61 -11.27
C GLN A 347 28.12 43.50 -12.07
N LEU A 348 27.87 42.22 -11.77
CA LEU A 348 28.40 41.10 -12.53
C LEU A 348 27.81 41.00 -13.95
N GLU A 349 26.66 41.62 -14.23
CA GLU A 349 26.09 41.68 -15.58
C GLU A 349 26.97 42.53 -16.51
N SER A 350 27.55 43.60 -15.98
CA SER A 350 28.49 44.48 -16.69
C SER A 350 29.93 43.97 -16.72
N VAL A 351 30.26 42.90 -15.98
CA VAL A 351 31.63 42.36 -15.88
C VAL A 351 31.65 40.84 -16.16
N PRO A 352 31.61 40.42 -17.43
CA PRO A 352 31.48 39.00 -17.81
C PRO A 352 32.62 38.10 -17.34
N ILE A 353 33.82 38.66 -17.13
CA ILE A 353 35.01 37.91 -16.67
C ILE A 353 34.85 37.53 -15.20
N ALA A 354 34.52 38.50 -14.33
CA ALA A 354 34.28 38.26 -12.90
C ALA A 354 33.14 37.26 -12.69
N ARG A 355 32.05 37.37 -13.46
CA ARG A 355 30.94 36.40 -13.43
C ARG A 355 31.40 34.99 -13.78
N ARG A 356 32.24 34.82 -14.80
CA ARG A 356 32.76 33.51 -15.19
C ARG A 356 33.69 32.91 -14.13
N MET A 357 34.60 33.71 -13.57
CA MET A 357 35.50 33.25 -12.50
C MET A 357 34.71 32.77 -11.27
N LEU A 358 33.64 33.49 -10.88
CA LEU A 358 32.74 33.07 -9.81
C LEU A 358 31.99 31.78 -10.13
N ASP A 359 31.51 31.62 -11.37
CA ASP A 359 30.81 30.38 -11.75
C ASP A 359 31.74 29.17 -11.78
N GLU A 360 32.97 29.33 -12.28
CA GLU A 360 34.01 28.29 -12.21
C GLU A 360 34.33 27.90 -10.76
N ARG A 361 34.47 28.89 -9.86
CA ARG A 361 34.69 28.68 -8.43
C ARG A 361 33.51 27.99 -7.75
N ARG A 362 32.27 28.39 -8.08
CA ARG A 362 31.03 27.75 -7.59
C ARG A 362 30.97 26.29 -8.02
N GLN A 363 31.23 25.99 -9.29
CA GLN A 363 31.21 24.62 -9.82
C GLN A 363 32.29 23.75 -9.18
N ALA A 364 33.52 24.26 -9.05
CA ALA A 364 34.62 23.54 -8.42
C ALA A 364 34.32 23.21 -6.94
N SER A 365 33.77 24.19 -6.21
CA SER A 365 33.40 24.03 -4.79
C SER A 365 32.25 23.03 -4.62
N LEU A 366 31.25 23.05 -5.51
CA LEU A 366 30.17 22.06 -5.51
C LEU A 366 30.69 20.63 -5.75
N GLN A 367 31.58 20.45 -6.73
CA GLN A 367 32.18 19.14 -7.01
C GLN A 367 33.04 18.65 -5.84
N ALA A 368 33.78 19.55 -5.17
CA ALA A 368 34.53 19.22 -3.96
C ALA A 368 33.60 18.83 -2.80
N LEU A 369 32.53 19.60 -2.56
CA LEU A 369 31.51 19.33 -1.55
C LEU A 369 30.84 17.96 -1.77
N GLN A 370 30.43 17.66 -3.01
CA GLN A 370 29.84 16.37 -3.36
C GLN A 370 30.83 15.20 -3.17
N ARG A 371 32.11 15.40 -3.47
CA ARG A 371 33.16 14.39 -3.21
C ARG A 371 33.37 14.18 -1.71
N ALA A 372 33.43 15.24 -0.92
CA ALA A 372 33.54 15.17 0.53
C ALA A 372 32.34 14.47 1.17
N HIS A 373 31.11 14.81 0.74
CA HIS A 373 29.90 14.11 1.14
C HIS A 373 29.98 12.61 0.81
N ARG A 374 30.34 12.25 -0.44
CA ARG A 374 30.49 10.84 -0.85
C ARG A 374 31.53 10.12 -0.01
N ALA A 375 32.67 10.75 0.29
CA ALA A 375 33.68 10.16 1.15
C ALA A 375 33.13 9.84 2.55
N LEU A 376 32.32 10.73 3.13
CA LEU A 376 31.68 10.51 4.43
C LEU A 376 30.66 9.36 4.41
N VAL A 377 29.82 9.26 3.36
CA VAL A 377 28.74 8.26 3.30
C VAL A 377 29.12 6.92 2.66
N SER A 378 30.23 6.87 1.91
CA SER A 378 30.65 5.67 1.17
C SER A 378 32.09 5.21 1.44
N GLY A 379 32.95 6.10 1.94
CA GLY A 379 34.32 5.79 2.29
C GLY A 379 34.45 4.98 3.58
N GLU A 380 35.64 4.41 3.81
CA GLU A 380 36.05 4.05 5.16
C GLU A 380 36.41 5.35 5.87
N PRO A 381 35.72 5.71 6.96
CA PRO A 381 36.01 6.94 7.64
C PRO A 381 37.44 6.84 8.20
N SER A 382 38.28 7.82 7.87
CA SER A 382 39.68 7.91 8.30
C SER A 382 39.81 8.15 9.81
N ARG A 383 38.69 8.46 10.48
CA ARG A 383 38.54 8.53 11.94
C ARG A 383 37.30 7.74 12.38
N PRO A 384 37.29 7.16 13.58
CA PRO A 384 36.09 6.51 14.10
C PRO A 384 34.95 7.53 14.19
N ALA A 385 33.92 7.32 13.38
CA ALA A 385 32.66 8.01 13.51
C ALA A 385 31.96 7.50 14.78
N THR A 386 31.60 8.41 15.69
CA THR A 386 30.71 8.05 16.80
C THR A 386 29.28 8.14 16.30
N LEU A 387 28.60 7.01 16.16
CA LEU A 387 27.16 6.99 15.91
C LEU A 387 26.42 6.85 17.23
N TRP A 388 25.29 7.55 17.35
CA TRP A 388 24.49 7.57 18.57
C TRP A 388 23.16 6.88 18.35
N VAL A 389 22.99 5.66 18.87
CA VAL A 389 21.72 4.92 18.80
C VAL A 389 21.00 5.03 20.14
N LYS A 390 19.84 5.70 20.17
CA LYS A 390 19.02 5.90 21.39
C LYS A 390 19.82 6.45 22.60
N GLY A 391 20.82 7.30 22.34
CA GLY A 391 21.66 7.91 23.38
C GLY A 391 22.86 7.08 23.84
N ALA A 392 23.11 5.91 23.23
CA ALA A 392 24.34 5.14 23.41
C ALA A 392 25.31 5.40 22.25
N ALA A 393 26.56 5.73 22.58
CA ALA A 393 27.64 5.82 21.61
C ALA A 393 28.01 4.42 21.10
N ILE A 394 27.98 4.24 19.80
CA ILE A 394 28.52 3.09 19.09
C ILE A 394 29.68 3.60 18.26
N GLU A 395 30.85 3.07 18.53
CA GLU A 395 32.02 3.34 17.69
C GLU A 395 31.91 2.52 16.41
N VAL A 396 32.01 3.20 15.27
CA VAL A 396 31.67 2.61 13.98
C VAL A 396 32.92 2.41 13.15
N THR A 397 33.24 1.14 12.91
CA THR A 397 34.39 0.71 12.09
C THR A 397 33.95 0.24 10.70
N GLY A 398 34.53 0.82 9.65
CA GLY A 398 34.22 0.45 8.26
C GLY A 398 33.08 1.27 7.63
N ARG A 399 32.60 0.82 6.46
CA ARG A 399 31.71 1.63 5.59
C ARG A 399 30.30 1.80 6.18
N PRO A 400 29.66 2.98 6.07
CA PRO A 400 28.33 3.24 6.60
C PRO A 400 27.24 2.24 6.19
N ALA A 401 27.24 1.75 4.94
CA ALA A 401 26.26 0.74 4.48
C ALA A 401 26.40 -0.62 5.18
N GLN A 402 27.62 -1.04 5.53
CA GLN A 402 27.86 -2.27 6.29
C GLN A 402 27.34 -2.13 7.73
N GLN A 403 27.50 -0.92 8.28
CA GLN A 403 27.10 -0.59 9.64
C GLN A 403 25.58 -0.46 9.77
N ALA A 404 24.94 0.19 8.79
CA ALA A 404 23.49 0.14 8.64
C ALA A 404 22.98 -1.31 8.61
N SER A 405 23.64 -2.20 7.86
CA SER A 405 23.25 -3.61 7.80
C SER A 405 23.38 -4.31 9.16
N ARG A 406 24.49 -4.12 9.89
CA ARG A 406 24.68 -4.70 11.24
C ARG A 406 23.63 -4.20 12.24
N LEU A 407 23.32 -2.91 12.17
CA LEU A 407 22.36 -2.28 13.05
C LEU A 407 20.92 -2.76 12.78
N PHE A 408 20.53 -2.88 11.51
CA PHE A 408 19.24 -3.46 11.15
C PHE A 408 19.14 -4.94 11.53
N ASP A 409 20.22 -5.72 11.41
CA ASP A 409 20.24 -7.12 11.89
C ASP A 409 20.01 -7.22 13.40
N ALA A 410 20.67 -6.36 14.19
CA ALA A 410 20.52 -6.36 15.65
C ALA A 410 19.14 -5.86 16.08
N THR A 411 18.62 -4.82 15.42
CA THR A 411 17.33 -4.21 15.74
C THR A 411 16.16 -5.14 15.38
N PHE A 412 16.27 -5.84 14.25
CA PHE A 412 15.22 -6.70 13.71
C PHE A 412 15.63 -8.18 13.74
N ALA A 413 16.25 -8.61 14.84
CA ALA A 413 16.85 -9.92 14.98
C ALA A 413 15.85 -11.09 14.83
N GLN A 414 14.56 -10.85 15.09
CA GLN A 414 13.51 -11.87 15.01
C GLN A 414 12.68 -11.77 13.71
N ALA A 415 13.05 -10.91 12.77
CA ALA A 415 12.32 -10.72 11.52
C ALA A 415 12.21 -12.02 10.68
N PRO A 416 11.00 -12.42 10.25
CA PRO A 416 10.82 -13.44 9.22
C PRO A 416 11.58 -13.09 7.93
N LYS A 417 12.41 -14.02 7.46
CA LYS A 417 13.21 -13.84 6.22
C LYS A 417 12.36 -14.17 5.00
N ILE A 418 11.77 -13.15 4.38
CA ILE A 418 10.89 -13.29 3.21
C ILE A 418 11.53 -12.62 2.00
N LEU A 419 12.10 -13.45 1.11
CA LEU A 419 12.75 -13.00 -0.13
C LEU A 419 11.70 -12.79 -1.23
N ASN A 420 10.89 -11.76 -1.10
CA ASN A 420 9.97 -11.32 -2.13
C ASN A 420 9.95 -9.80 -2.22
N GLU A 421 10.57 -9.27 -3.27
CA GLU A 421 10.64 -7.83 -3.41
C GLU A 421 9.25 -7.22 -3.56
N LEU A 422 8.30 -7.87 -4.23
CA LEU A 422 6.98 -7.31 -4.55
C LEU A 422 6.17 -6.97 -3.30
N VAL A 423 6.16 -7.86 -2.29
CA VAL A 423 5.38 -7.68 -1.05
C VAL A 423 6.19 -7.20 0.16
N ASN A 424 7.51 -7.44 0.19
CA ASN A 424 8.37 -7.04 1.32
C ASN A 424 8.87 -5.60 1.16
N ARG A 425 7.95 -4.65 1.01
CA ARG A 425 8.22 -3.22 0.82
C ARG A 425 7.19 -2.37 1.57
N GLN A 426 7.52 -1.11 1.84
CA GLN A 426 6.69 -0.20 2.65
C GLN A 426 5.33 0.09 1.99
N SER A 427 5.31 0.24 0.67
CA SER A 427 4.11 0.46 -0.13
C SER A 427 4.09 -0.47 -1.33
N LEU A 428 2.98 -1.15 -1.56
CA LEU A 428 2.81 -2.06 -2.69
C LEU A 428 2.46 -1.29 -3.97
N SER A 429 2.94 -1.76 -5.12
CA SER A 429 2.41 -1.31 -6.41
C SER A 429 0.99 -1.84 -6.62
N SER A 430 0.21 -1.22 -7.49
CA SER A 430 -1.15 -1.69 -7.82
C SER A 430 -1.17 -3.16 -8.28
N ALA A 431 -0.17 -3.57 -9.07
CA ALA A 431 0.00 -4.95 -9.50
C ALA A 431 0.34 -5.91 -8.33
N ALA A 432 1.26 -5.51 -7.44
CA ALA A 432 1.62 -6.31 -6.27
C ALA A 432 0.47 -6.44 -5.27
N ALA A 433 -0.28 -5.36 -5.03
CA ALA A 433 -1.47 -5.37 -4.18
C ALA A 433 -2.58 -6.28 -4.75
N ARG A 434 -2.80 -6.24 -6.08
CA ARG A 434 -3.73 -7.16 -6.76
C ARG A 434 -3.28 -8.62 -6.59
N ALA A 435 -1.99 -8.89 -6.76
CA ALA A 435 -1.43 -10.24 -6.62
C ALA A 435 -1.52 -10.76 -5.19
N GLN A 436 -1.20 -9.93 -4.18
CA GLN A 436 -1.37 -10.24 -2.76
C GLN A 436 -2.84 -10.61 -2.45
N ARG A 437 -3.80 -9.80 -2.94
CA ARG A 437 -5.23 -10.08 -2.80
C ARG A 437 -5.61 -11.44 -3.41
N ILE A 438 -5.15 -11.74 -4.62
CA ILE A 438 -5.43 -13.02 -5.30
C ILE A 438 -4.89 -14.20 -4.47
N VAL A 439 -3.67 -14.11 -3.94
CA VAL A 439 -3.11 -15.17 -3.07
C VAL A 439 -3.98 -15.36 -1.83
N MET A 440 -4.37 -14.27 -1.15
CA MET A 440 -5.21 -14.34 0.05
C MET A 440 -6.63 -14.88 -0.24
N GLN A 441 -7.23 -14.55 -1.39
CA GLN A 441 -8.51 -15.12 -1.81
C GLN A 441 -8.38 -16.62 -2.12
N ARG A 442 -7.33 -17.03 -2.85
CA ARG A 442 -7.08 -18.45 -3.17
C ARG A 442 -6.74 -19.30 -1.94
N LEU A 443 -6.18 -18.72 -0.87
CA LEU A 443 -6.04 -19.41 0.42
C LEU A 443 -7.39 -19.84 1.02
N LEU A 444 -8.49 -19.18 0.65
CA LEU A 444 -9.84 -19.55 1.11
C LEU A 444 -10.44 -20.67 0.25
N THR A 445 -10.30 -20.57 -1.07
CA THR A 445 -11.03 -21.40 -2.04
C THR A 445 -10.24 -22.59 -2.58
N HIS A 446 -8.91 -22.51 -2.66
CA HIS A 446 -8.03 -23.49 -3.33
C HIS A 446 -6.89 -23.98 -2.42
N SER A 447 -7.03 -23.88 -1.09
CA SER A 447 -5.97 -24.29 -0.15
C SER A 447 -5.63 -25.79 -0.18
N ALA A 448 -6.52 -26.63 -0.70
CA ALA A 448 -6.27 -28.07 -0.85
C ALA A 448 -5.42 -28.42 -2.08
N GLU A 449 -5.17 -27.45 -2.96
CA GLU A 449 -4.53 -27.65 -4.26
C GLU A 449 -3.05 -27.26 -4.27
N GLN A 450 -2.27 -27.95 -5.09
CA GLN A 450 -0.89 -27.57 -5.34
C GLN A 450 -0.85 -26.15 -5.94
N ARG A 451 0.03 -25.29 -5.42
CA ARG A 451 0.15 -23.87 -5.80
C ARG A 451 -1.13 -23.05 -5.66
N LEU A 452 -2.08 -23.48 -4.82
CA LEU A 452 -3.40 -22.85 -4.71
C LEU A 452 -4.15 -22.78 -6.06
N GLY A 453 -3.90 -23.74 -6.94
CA GLY A 453 -4.47 -23.79 -8.30
C GLY A 453 -3.98 -22.68 -9.24
N ILE A 454 -2.88 -21.99 -8.91
CA ILE A 454 -2.33 -20.92 -9.78
C ILE A 454 -1.65 -21.55 -10.99
N GLU A 455 -2.00 -21.08 -12.18
CA GLU A 455 -1.43 -21.49 -13.47
C GLU A 455 -0.51 -20.41 -14.06
N GLY A 456 0.42 -20.82 -14.93
CA GLY A 456 1.39 -19.91 -15.56
C GLY A 456 2.45 -19.38 -14.59
N HIS A 457 2.97 -18.17 -14.86
CA HIS A 457 3.98 -17.48 -14.04
C HIS A 457 3.59 -16.04 -13.67
N PRO A 458 2.37 -15.79 -13.16
CA PRO A 458 1.93 -14.44 -12.79
C PRO A 458 2.57 -13.96 -11.47
N PRO A 459 2.46 -12.66 -11.12
CA PRO A 459 3.04 -12.11 -9.89
C PRO A 459 2.56 -12.79 -8.60
N GLU A 460 1.30 -13.25 -8.54
CA GLU A 460 0.76 -14.00 -7.41
C GLU A 460 1.45 -15.34 -7.18
N LEU A 461 1.95 -16.00 -8.25
CA LEU A 461 2.74 -17.22 -8.10
C LEU A 461 4.08 -16.91 -7.40
N SER A 462 4.72 -15.79 -7.75
CA SER A 462 5.96 -15.36 -7.09
C SER A 462 5.74 -15.14 -5.59
N ILE A 463 4.65 -14.46 -5.21
CA ILE A 463 4.28 -14.25 -3.81
C ILE A 463 4.01 -15.59 -3.11
N TYR A 464 3.22 -16.47 -3.72
CA TYR A 464 2.95 -17.81 -3.17
C TYR A 464 4.26 -18.59 -2.92
N LEU A 465 5.13 -18.68 -3.94
CA LEU A 465 6.35 -19.47 -3.86
C LEU A 465 7.29 -18.98 -2.76
N SER A 466 7.42 -17.67 -2.62
CA SER A 466 8.35 -17.04 -1.67
C SER A 466 7.81 -16.95 -0.24
N VAL A 467 6.52 -16.58 -0.07
CA VAL A 467 5.92 -16.33 1.25
C VAL A 467 5.33 -17.59 1.87
N LEU A 468 4.77 -18.50 1.07
CA LEU A 468 4.02 -19.67 1.57
C LEU A 468 4.75 -20.99 1.35
N HIS A 469 5.23 -21.24 0.13
CA HIS A 469 5.88 -22.53 -0.18
C HIS A 469 7.28 -22.61 0.43
N ARG A 470 8.16 -21.63 0.17
CA ARG A 470 9.56 -21.65 0.65
C ARG A 470 9.68 -21.56 2.17
N SER A 471 8.74 -20.87 2.81
CA SER A 471 8.64 -20.78 4.28
C SER A 471 8.05 -22.03 4.93
N GLY A 472 7.51 -22.97 4.14
CA GLY A 472 6.88 -24.19 4.64
C GLY A 472 5.45 -24.01 5.16
N LEU A 473 4.86 -22.82 5.04
CA LEU A 473 3.51 -22.53 5.53
C LEU A 473 2.41 -23.21 4.70
N HIS A 474 2.70 -23.64 3.47
CA HIS A 474 1.78 -24.39 2.62
C HIS A 474 2.50 -25.51 1.86
N GLY A 475 1.96 -26.74 1.90
CA GLY A 475 2.56 -27.89 1.22
C GLY A 475 1.75 -29.18 1.32
N ALA A 476 2.27 -30.26 0.74
CA ALA A 476 1.60 -31.57 0.70
C ALA A 476 1.42 -32.18 2.10
N ARG A 477 0.23 -32.70 2.39
CA ARG A 477 -0.17 -33.44 3.59
C ARG A 477 0.03 -34.94 3.37
N GLN A 478 -0.12 -35.71 4.45
CA GLN A 478 0.07 -37.17 4.42
C GLN A 478 -0.95 -37.90 3.53
N ASP A 479 -2.13 -37.30 3.33
CA ASP A 479 -3.22 -37.81 2.49
C ASP A 479 -3.06 -37.45 1.00
N GLY A 480 -1.94 -36.82 0.61
CA GLY A 480 -1.68 -36.37 -0.76
C GLY A 480 -2.34 -35.05 -1.15
N THR A 481 -3.20 -34.47 -0.29
CA THR A 481 -3.76 -33.12 -0.49
C THR A 481 -2.74 -32.05 -0.09
N TYR A 482 -2.95 -30.80 -0.50
CA TYR A 482 -2.16 -29.67 0.01
C TYR A 482 -2.88 -28.98 1.16
N GLY A 483 -2.15 -28.19 1.95
CA GLY A 483 -2.77 -27.31 2.92
C GLY A 483 -1.78 -26.54 3.77
N LEU A 484 -2.34 -25.70 4.66
CA LEU A 484 -1.56 -24.90 5.59
C LEU A 484 -0.87 -25.78 6.64
N LYS A 485 0.36 -25.41 7.01
CA LYS A 485 1.22 -26.08 7.99
C LYS A 485 1.87 -25.07 8.94
N PRO A 486 2.13 -25.44 10.21
CA PRO A 486 2.80 -24.54 11.15
C PRO A 486 4.22 -24.23 10.65
N PRO A 487 4.79 -23.07 11.01
CA PRO A 487 6.17 -22.77 10.71
C PRO A 487 7.10 -23.80 11.38
N ALA A 488 8.26 -24.04 10.78
CA ALA A 488 9.27 -24.94 11.35
C ALA A 488 9.72 -24.45 12.72
N GLU A 489 9.85 -25.36 13.69
CA GLU A 489 10.32 -25.06 15.05
C GLU A 489 11.69 -24.36 15.04
N GLY A 490 11.88 -23.42 15.96
CA GLY A 490 13.12 -22.63 16.06
C GLY A 490 13.34 -21.59 14.94
N SER A 491 12.45 -21.49 13.95
CA SER A 491 12.54 -20.47 12.90
C SER A 491 12.07 -19.08 13.37
N ALA A 492 12.51 -18.02 12.69
CA ALA A 492 12.02 -16.66 12.93
C ALA A 492 10.49 -16.52 12.71
N LEU A 493 9.92 -17.35 11.81
CA LEU A 493 8.47 -17.43 11.62
C LEU A 493 7.77 -18.08 12.82
N ALA A 494 8.37 -19.09 13.46
CA ALA A 494 7.83 -19.66 14.68
C ALA A 494 7.82 -18.63 15.82
N ALA A 495 8.89 -17.84 15.98
CA ALA A 495 8.92 -16.74 16.94
C ALA A 495 7.82 -15.69 16.66
N PHE A 496 7.59 -15.34 15.40
CA PHE A 496 6.50 -14.44 15.01
C PHE A 496 5.11 -15.03 15.31
N TRP A 497 4.92 -16.33 15.11
CA TRP A 497 3.68 -17.04 15.45
C TRP A 497 3.41 -17.03 16.96
N THR A 498 4.42 -17.33 17.77
CA THR A 498 4.32 -17.29 19.24
C THR A 498 4.00 -15.88 19.73
N TRP A 499 4.65 -14.86 19.15
CA TRP A 499 4.37 -13.47 19.48
C TRP A 499 2.92 -13.07 19.15
N LEU A 500 2.36 -13.53 18.02
CA LEU A 500 0.94 -13.28 17.70
C LEU A 500 0.01 -13.94 18.72
N ASP A 501 0.32 -15.16 19.15
CA ASP A 501 -0.45 -15.88 20.17
C ASP A 501 -0.46 -15.12 21.50
N GLU A 502 0.72 -14.68 21.97
CA GLU A 502 0.89 -13.91 23.20
C GLU A 502 0.21 -12.54 23.12
N THR A 503 0.37 -11.84 21.99
CA THR A 503 -0.23 -10.51 21.76
C THR A 503 -1.76 -10.58 21.83
N LEU A 504 -2.35 -11.61 21.23
CA LEU A 504 -3.79 -11.78 21.26
C LEU A 504 -4.30 -12.24 22.63
N ALA A 505 -3.53 -13.05 23.36
CA ALA A 505 -3.85 -13.48 24.72
C ALA A 505 -3.78 -12.35 25.75
N ALA A 506 -2.86 -11.39 25.58
CA ALA A 506 -2.65 -10.27 26.51
C ALA A 506 -3.66 -9.12 26.38
N ALA A 507 -4.54 -9.14 25.37
CA ALA A 507 -5.49 -8.07 25.13
C ALA A 507 -6.61 -8.03 26.19
N GLU A 508 -6.45 -7.20 27.23
CA GLU A 508 -7.47 -6.86 28.23
C GLU A 508 -8.69 -6.20 27.56
N GLY A 509 -9.68 -7.00 27.16
CA GLY A 509 -10.81 -6.57 26.33
C GLY A 509 -11.18 -7.56 25.21
N GLY A 510 -10.38 -8.61 25.01
CA GLY A 510 -10.73 -9.78 24.22
C GLY A 510 -10.56 -9.65 22.70
N ARG A 511 -10.52 -8.43 22.14
CA ARG A 511 -10.37 -8.21 20.69
C ARG A 511 -9.23 -7.26 20.37
N VAL A 512 -8.51 -7.55 19.29
CA VAL A 512 -7.43 -6.72 18.74
C VAL A 512 -7.71 -6.50 17.25
N THR A 513 -7.65 -5.25 16.79
CA THR A 513 -7.83 -4.95 15.37
C THR A 513 -6.67 -5.51 14.54
N PHE A 514 -6.96 -5.93 13.30
CA PHE A 514 -5.96 -6.42 12.37
C PHE A 514 -4.89 -5.36 12.09
N GLU A 515 -5.30 -4.09 12.02
CA GLU A 515 -4.40 -2.94 11.89
C GLU A 515 -3.39 -2.87 13.03
N ARG A 516 -3.83 -2.97 14.30
CA ARG A 516 -2.92 -2.94 15.45
C ARG A 516 -1.91 -4.07 15.44
N LEU A 517 -2.29 -5.27 14.97
CA LEU A 517 -1.35 -6.38 14.80
C LEU A 517 -0.31 -6.08 13.71
N VAL A 518 -0.71 -5.48 12.59
CA VAL A 518 0.21 -5.07 11.52
C VAL A 518 1.16 -3.98 12.00
N GLU A 519 0.66 -2.96 12.69
CA GLU A 519 1.47 -1.88 13.27
C GLU A 519 2.47 -2.41 14.30
N ALA A 520 2.02 -3.29 15.20
CA ALA A 520 2.88 -3.91 16.20
C ALA A 520 3.95 -4.82 15.56
N ALA A 521 3.60 -5.54 14.48
CA ALA A 521 4.55 -6.37 13.72
C ALA A 521 5.62 -5.53 13.00
N ALA A 522 5.33 -4.28 12.67
CA ALA A 522 6.28 -3.34 12.07
C ALA A 522 7.30 -2.79 13.08
N ALA A 523 7.07 -2.96 14.38
CA ALA A 523 8.01 -2.57 15.42
C ALA A 523 9.12 -3.63 15.63
N PRO A 524 10.29 -3.26 16.19
CA PRO A 524 11.26 -4.22 16.70
C PRO A 524 10.64 -5.16 17.74
N PRO A 525 11.06 -6.44 17.81
CA PRO A 525 12.22 -7.02 17.15
C PRO A 525 11.95 -7.61 15.75
N PHE A 526 10.74 -7.42 15.19
CA PHE A 526 10.31 -8.05 13.94
C PHE A 526 10.45 -7.13 12.72
N GLY A 527 9.91 -5.92 12.77
CA GLY A 527 10.04 -4.96 11.66
C GLY A 527 9.40 -5.41 10.35
N VAL A 528 8.34 -6.21 10.38
CA VAL A 528 7.72 -6.80 9.18
C VAL A 528 7.00 -5.73 8.38
N ARG A 529 7.19 -5.70 7.06
CA ARG A 529 6.50 -4.76 6.17
C ARG A 529 5.02 -5.11 6.04
N ASP A 530 4.18 -4.08 5.91
CA ASP A 530 2.71 -4.17 5.81
C ASP A 530 2.22 -5.31 4.88
N GLY A 531 2.77 -5.39 3.66
CA GLY A 531 2.38 -6.40 2.68
C GLY A 531 2.65 -7.84 3.13
N VAL A 532 3.77 -8.07 3.82
CA VAL A 532 4.10 -9.38 4.38
C VAL A 532 3.31 -9.66 5.65
N ALA A 533 3.19 -8.66 6.54
CA ALA A 533 2.46 -8.78 7.81
C ALA A 533 1.01 -9.19 7.56
N LYS A 534 0.32 -8.53 6.62
CA LYS A 534 -1.06 -8.86 6.23
C LYS A 534 -1.21 -10.32 5.78
N VAL A 535 -0.29 -10.82 4.97
CA VAL A 535 -0.34 -12.23 4.51
C VAL A 535 -0.05 -13.18 5.67
N LEU A 536 0.99 -12.93 6.47
CA LEU A 536 1.38 -13.82 7.57
C LEU A 536 0.32 -13.88 8.67
N ILE A 537 -0.21 -12.74 9.12
CA ILE A 537 -1.28 -12.67 10.13
C ILE A 537 -2.54 -13.37 9.62
N PHE A 538 -2.89 -13.18 8.34
CA PHE A 538 -4.03 -13.88 7.76
C PHE A 538 -3.81 -15.40 7.71
N VAL A 539 -2.65 -15.87 7.26
CA VAL A 539 -2.31 -17.31 7.24
C VAL A 539 -2.31 -17.89 8.65
N TRP A 540 -1.72 -17.18 9.61
CA TRP A 540 -1.73 -17.54 11.04
C TRP A 540 -3.17 -17.69 11.56
N SER A 541 -4.05 -16.72 11.26
CA SER A 541 -5.46 -16.78 11.66
C SER A 541 -6.21 -17.94 11.00
N LEU A 542 -5.91 -18.26 9.73
CA LEU A 542 -6.56 -19.36 9.03
C LEU A 542 -6.15 -20.73 9.57
N GLN A 543 -4.88 -20.87 9.96
CA GLN A 543 -4.33 -22.07 10.58
C GLN A 543 -4.88 -22.30 11.98
N ARG A 544 -5.09 -21.24 12.76
CA ARG A 544 -5.58 -21.30 14.15
C ARG A 544 -7.06 -21.07 14.27
N ALA A 545 -7.84 -21.37 13.26
CA ALA A 545 -9.19 -20.83 13.24
C ALA A 545 -10.20 -21.46 14.21
N ASP A 546 -9.83 -22.55 14.87
CA ASP A 546 -10.56 -23.05 16.05
C ASP A 546 -10.18 -22.27 17.33
N GLN A 547 -9.02 -21.60 17.32
CA GLN A 547 -8.41 -20.86 18.43
C GLN A 547 -8.45 -19.32 18.23
N VAL A 548 -8.70 -18.83 17.01
CA VAL A 548 -8.68 -17.42 16.65
C VAL A 548 -9.92 -17.10 15.82
N PHE A 549 -10.71 -16.16 16.33
CA PHE A 549 -11.97 -15.76 15.73
C PHE A 549 -11.86 -14.38 15.08
N LEU A 550 -12.48 -14.26 13.91
CA LEU A 550 -12.53 -13.03 13.13
C LEU A 550 -13.87 -12.34 13.33
N TYR A 551 -13.82 -11.02 13.49
CA TYR A 551 -14.98 -10.14 13.56
C TYR A 551 -14.83 -9.01 12.54
N GLU A 552 -15.96 -8.52 12.07
CA GLU A 552 -16.07 -7.37 11.19
C GLU A 552 -17.15 -6.44 11.74
N GLU A 553 -16.79 -5.20 12.09
CA GLU A 553 -17.72 -4.23 12.69
C GLU A 553 -18.52 -4.83 13.87
N ASN A 554 -17.84 -5.52 14.78
CA ASN A 554 -18.40 -6.28 15.90
C ASN A 554 -19.23 -7.52 15.54
N SER A 555 -19.40 -7.84 14.26
CA SER A 555 -20.12 -9.02 13.79
C SER A 555 -19.16 -10.17 13.57
N PHE A 556 -19.46 -11.33 14.16
CA PHE A 556 -18.64 -12.52 14.01
C PHE A 556 -18.61 -13.04 12.57
N VAL A 557 -17.43 -13.40 12.07
CA VAL A 557 -17.22 -13.94 10.73
C VAL A 557 -16.96 -15.46 10.78
N PRO A 558 -17.98 -16.31 10.50
CA PRO A 558 -17.86 -17.77 10.64
C PRO A 558 -16.94 -18.41 9.61
N SER A 559 -16.97 -17.90 8.38
CA SER A 559 -16.05 -18.28 7.34
C SER A 559 -15.59 -17.01 6.65
N PRO A 560 -14.27 -16.72 6.63
CA PRO A 560 -13.76 -15.60 5.87
C PRO A 560 -14.14 -15.75 4.40
N SER A 561 -14.63 -14.67 3.80
CA SER A 561 -15.02 -14.59 2.39
C SER A 561 -13.99 -13.79 1.59
N GLU A 562 -14.05 -13.87 0.26
CA GLU A 562 -13.22 -13.03 -0.59
C GLU A 562 -13.48 -11.52 -0.38
N ALA A 563 -14.72 -11.16 -0.04
CA ALA A 563 -15.10 -9.79 0.31
C ALA A 563 -14.46 -9.32 1.62
N LEU A 564 -14.35 -10.20 2.63
CA LEU A 564 -13.61 -9.90 3.86
C LEU A 564 -12.14 -9.64 3.55
N VAL A 565 -11.51 -10.43 2.66
CA VAL A 565 -10.11 -10.23 2.27
C VAL A 565 -9.91 -8.84 1.63
N GLU A 566 -10.84 -8.41 0.77
CA GLU A 566 -10.78 -7.06 0.18
C GLU A 566 -10.89 -5.96 1.24
N ARG A 567 -11.78 -6.14 2.21
CA ARG A 567 -12.00 -5.18 3.28
C ARG A 567 -10.81 -5.15 4.25
N LEU A 568 -10.26 -6.31 4.62
CA LEU A 568 -9.06 -6.45 5.45
C LEU A 568 -7.85 -5.73 4.82
N LEU A 569 -7.66 -5.85 3.51
CA LEU A 569 -6.54 -5.20 2.82
C LEU A 569 -6.69 -3.69 2.71
N ARG A 570 -7.93 -3.18 2.55
CA ARG A 570 -8.23 -1.75 2.36
C ARG A 570 -8.49 -0.99 3.66
N GLN A 571 -9.13 -1.64 4.64
CA GLN A 571 -9.60 -1.08 5.91
C GLN A 571 -9.35 -2.09 7.04
N PRO A 572 -8.09 -2.39 7.38
CA PRO A 572 -7.74 -3.38 8.40
C PRO A 572 -8.27 -3.03 9.81
N ALA A 573 -8.59 -1.76 10.07
CA ALA A 573 -9.20 -1.31 11.32
C ALA A 573 -10.58 -1.91 11.59
N LEU A 574 -11.34 -2.27 10.54
CA LEU A 574 -12.69 -2.84 10.67
C LEU A 574 -12.71 -4.33 11.00
N VAL A 575 -11.57 -5.00 10.85
CA VAL A 575 -11.44 -6.44 11.11
C VAL A 575 -10.75 -6.62 12.46
N GLU A 576 -11.36 -7.40 13.34
CA GLU A 576 -10.84 -7.69 14.66
C GLU A 576 -10.58 -9.19 14.80
N LEU A 577 -9.56 -9.53 15.57
CA LEU A 577 -9.22 -10.89 15.95
C LEU A 577 -9.43 -11.05 17.45
N GLN A 578 -9.89 -12.23 17.86
CA GLN A 578 -10.08 -12.60 19.25
C GLN A 578 -9.49 -13.97 19.47
N ALA A 579 -8.66 -14.11 20.50
CA ALA A 579 -8.25 -15.43 20.95
C ALA A 579 -9.50 -16.11 21.49
N ALA A 580 -9.84 -17.24 20.91
CA ALA A 580 -10.69 -18.20 21.59
C ALA A 580 -9.85 -18.69 22.76
N ALA A 581 -10.07 -18.12 23.94
CA ALA A 581 -9.87 -18.89 25.15
C ALA A 581 -10.86 -20.06 25.04
N LEU A 582 -10.45 -21.13 24.35
CA LEU A 582 -11.09 -22.42 24.46
C LEU A 582 -10.82 -22.88 25.90
N SER A 583 -11.53 -22.28 26.86
CA SER A 583 -11.90 -23.01 28.06
C SER A 583 -12.46 -24.34 27.53
N GLY A 584 -12.04 -25.47 28.09
CA GLY A 584 -12.59 -26.79 27.73
C GLY A 584 -14.12 -26.79 27.69
N ALA A 585 -14.76 -25.84 28.39
CA ALA A 585 -16.18 -25.56 28.34
C ALA A 585 -16.78 -25.33 26.94
N VAL A 586 -16.18 -24.48 26.09
CA VAL A 586 -16.77 -24.18 24.77
C VAL A 586 -16.64 -25.37 23.83
N ALA A 587 -15.52 -26.11 23.91
CA ALA A 587 -15.32 -27.34 23.16
C ALA A 587 -16.33 -28.42 23.57
N GLN A 588 -16.55 -28.62 24.86
CA GLN A 588 -17.55 -29.59 25.36
C GLN A 588 -18.98 -29.25 24.92
N VAL A 589 -19.36 -27.96 24.95
CA VAL A 589 -20.67 -27.53 24.44
C VAL A 589 -20.77 -27.77 22.93
N ALA A 590 -19.74 -27.41 22.17
CA ALA A 590 -19.72 -27.65 20.72
C ALA A 590 -19.81 -29.15 20.38
N GLU A 591 -19.06 -30.01 21.06
CA GLU A 591 -19.13 -31.46 20.91
C GLU A 591 -20.53 -32.00 21.23
N ALA A 592 -21.18 -31.51 22.29
CA ALA A 592 -22.54 -31.91 22.64
C ALA A 592 -23.55 -31.54 21.54
N ILE A 593 -23.43 -30.34 20.96
CA ILE A 593 -24.28 -29.88 19.85
C ILE A 593 -24.01 -30.71 18.60
N HIS A 594 -22.74 -31.01 18.30
CA HIS A 594 -22.37 -31.85 17.17
C HIS A 594 -22.97 -33.25 17.29
N ALA A 595 -22.76 -33.91 18.43
CA ALA A 595 -23.19 -35.28 18.66
C ALA A 595 -24.71 -35.45 18.55
N HIS A 596 -25.50 -34.48 19.04
CA HIS A 596 -26.96 -34.60 19.12
C HIS A 596 -27.69 -33.88 17.99
N CYS A 597 -27.29 -32.65 17.65
CA CYS A 597 -28.01 -31.83 16.67
C CYS A 597 -27.50 -32.02 15.24
N PHE A 598 -26.22 -32.33 15.05
CA PHE A 598 -25.59 -32.42 13.72
C PHE A 598 -24.65 -33.63 13.55
N PRO A 599 -25.08 -34.87 13.88
CA PRO A 599 -24.20 -36.05 13.91
C PRO A 599 -23.61 -36.40 12.54
N HIS A 600 -24.29 -36.02 11.45
CA HIS A 600 -23.82 -36.25 10.08
C HIS A 600 -22.70 -35.30 9.64
N MET A 601 -22.37 -34.29 10.45
CA MET A 601 -21.30 -33.35 10.15
C MET A 601 -19.95 -34.05 10.36
N ASP A 602 -19.15 -34.20 9.30
CA ASP A 602 -17.82 -34.82 9.41
C ASP A 602 -16.93 -34.01 10.40
N PRO A 603 -16.50 -34.60 11.53
CA PRO A 603 -15.71 -33.91 12.54
C PRO A 603 -14.27 -33.64 12.09
N THR A 604 -13.77 -34.37 11.10
CA THR A 604 -12.40 -34.24 10.57
C THR A 604 -12.27 -33.14 9.51
N ARG A 605 -13.40 -32.66 8.97
CA ARG A 605 -13.43 -31.58 7.97
C ARG A 605 -13.45 -30.20 8.62
N GLY A 606 -12.29 -29.56 8.71
CA GLY A 606 -12.18 -28.14 9.03
C GLY A 606 -12.65 -27.77 10.45
N ARG A 607 -13.13 -26.54 10.61
CA ARG A 607 -13.34 -25.85 11.91
C ARG A 607 -14.68 -26.23 12.55
N MET A 608 -14.73 -27.24 13.39
CA MET A 608 -15.98 -27.83 13.91
C MET A 608 -16.87 -26.80 14.62
N THR A 609 -16.32 -26.04 15.58
CA THR A 609 -17.07 -25.04 16.37
C THR A 609 -17.76 -24.01 15.47
N LEU A 610 -17.06 -23.52 14.44
CA LEU A 610 -17.60 -22.52 13.53
C LEU A 610 -18.67 -23.09 12.61
N ARG A 611 -18.48 -24.34 12.16
CA ARG A 611 -19.47 -25.05 11.33
C ARG A 611 -20.74 -25.31 12.12
N ILE A 612 -20.64 -25.66 13.40
CA ILE A 612 -21.80 -25.83 14.28
C ILE A 612 -22.57 -24.53 14.42
N VAL A 613 -21.89 -23.42 14.76
CA VAL A 613 -22.56 -22.13 14.93
C VAL A 613 -23.20 -21.66 13.61
N ALA A 614 -22.47 -21.76 12.50
CA ALA A 614 -23.02 -21.43 11.18
C ALA A 614 -24.24 -22.30 10.86
N GLN A 615 -24.19 -23.59 11.21
CA GLN A 615 -25.29 -24.50 11.00
C GLN A 615 -26.51 -24.15 11.87
N LEU A 616 -26.32 -23.77 13.13
CA LEU A 616 -27.38 -23.30 14.01
C LEU A 616 -28.05 -22.03 13.45
N MET A 617 -27.23 -21.04 13.07
CA MET A 617 -27.72 -19.79 12.48
C MET A 617 -28.51 -20.05 11.20
N ARG A 618 -27.99 -20.94 10.33
CA ARG A 618 -28.66 -21.35 9.11
C ARG A 618 -29.98 -22.04 9.39
N THR A 619 -30.00 -23.00 10.32
CA THR A 619 -31.20 -23.73 10.73
C THR A 619 -32.32 -22.78 11.14
N ILE A 620 -32.03 -21.73 11.91
CA ILE A 620 -33.04 -20.75 12.33
C ILE A 620 -33.45 -19.80 11.20
N ARG A 621 -32.50 -19.38 10.35
CA ARG A 621 -32.78 -18.47 9.22
C ARG A 621 -33.59 -19.12 8.09
N GLU A 622 -33.48 -20.43 7.91
CA GLU A 622 -34.24 -21.21 6.92
C GLU A 622 -35.69 -21.47 7.36
N LEU A 623 -36.04 -21.22 8.63
CA LEU A 623 -37.41 -21.31 9.12
C LEU A 623 -38.31 -20.24 8.48
N SER A 624 -39.61 -20.53 8.36
CA SER A 624 -40.61 -19.56 7.91
C SER A 624 -40.68 -18.34 8.85
N ALA A 625 -41.26 -17.23 8.37
CA ALA A 625 -41.46 -16.05 9.21
C ALA A 625 -42.39 -16.34 10.40
N PHE A 626 -43.35 -17.26 10.23
CA PHE A 626 -44.18 -17.76 11.32
C PHE A 626 -43.35 -18.51 12.37
N ALA A 627 -42.56 -19.51 11.97
CA ALA A 627 -41.73 -20.30 12.89
C ALA A 627 -40.67 -19.44 13.62
N GLN A 628 -40.12 -18.42 12.95
CA GLN A 628 -39.22 -17.44 13.58
C GLN A 628 -39.90 -16.55 14.63
N GLN A 629 -41.24 -16.46 14.64
CA GLN A 629 -42.01 -15.60 15.54
C GLN A 629 -43.00 -16.36 16.43
N ALA A 630 -43.08 -17.68 16.27
CA ALA A 630 -44.05 -18.54 16.95
C ALA A 630 -44.00 -18.38 18.47
N ALA A 631 -45.14 -18.06 19.08
CA ALA A 631 -45.31 -17.95 20.52
C ALA A 631 -45.83 -19.25 21.16
N HIS A 632 -46.38 -20.18 20.36
CA HIS A 632 -46.95 -21.46 20.83
C HIS A 632 -45.90 -22.54 21.13
N VAL A 633 -44.63 -22.31 20.79
CA VAL A 633 -43.53 -23.22 21.11
C VAL A 633 -43.16 -23.16 22.60
N SER A 634 -42.49 -24.19 23.10
CA SER A 634 -42.01 -24.28 24.47
C SER A 634 -41.15 -23.08 24.86
N ARG A 635 -41.10 -22.79 26.17
CA ARG A 635 -40.26 -21.71 26.71
C ARG A 635 -38.77 -21.91 26.36
N GLU A 636 -38.33 -23.17 26.31
CA GLU A 636 -36.97 -23.55 25.91
C GLU A 636 -36.72 -23.26 24.42
N ALA A 637 -37.60 -23.71 23.52
CA ALA A 637 -37.49 -23.43 22.09
C ALA A 637 -37.52 -21.93 21.77
N ALA A 638 -38.39 -21.18 22.45
CA ALA A 638 -38.43 -19.72 22.33
C ALA A 638 -37.13 -19.06 22.80
N ALA A 639 -36.55 -19.52 23.92
CA ALA A 639 -35.30 -19.00 24.45
C ALA A 639 -34.09 -19.34 23.55
N VAL A 640 -34.03 -20.58 23.02
CA VAL A 640 -32.99 -21.01 22.07
C VAL A 640 -33.05 -20.17 20.80
N ARG A 641 -34.25 -20.00 20.22
CA ARG A 641 -34.45 -19.13 19.05
C ARG A 641 -33.98 -17.70 19.31
N ALA A 642 -34.39 -17.12 20.44
CA ALA A 642 -34.00 -15.75 20.81
C ALA A 642 -32.48 -15.61 21.02
N ALA A 643 -31.84 -16.60 21.66
CA ALA A 643 -30.40 -16.63 21.86
C ALA A 643 -29.66 -16.66 20.52
N ILE A 644 -30.08 -17.50 19.57
CA ILE A 644 -29.45 -17.63 18.25
C ILE A 644 -29.66 -16.37 17.41
N LEU A 645 -30.90 -15.85 17.30
CA LEU A 645 -31.18 -14.66 16.50
C LEU A 645 -30.55 -13.38 17.07
N GLY A 646 -30.43 -13.29 18.40
CA GLY A 646 -29.84 -12.14 19.10
C GLY A 646 -28.32 -12.19 19.25
N ALA A 647 -27.67 -13.27 18.83
CA ALA A 647 -26.24 -13.46 19.01
C ALA A 647 -25.42 -12.48 18.16
N ARG A 648 -24.70 -11.57 18.83
CA ARG A 648 -23.62 -10.74 18.22
C ARG A 648 -22.23 -11.35 18.41
N ASP A 649 -22.09 -12.19 19.44
CA ASP A 649 -20.87 -12.88 19.79
C ASP A 649 -21.17 -14.38 19.90
N ASN A 650 -20.57 -15.14 18.99
CA ASN A 650 -20.84 -16.57 18.85
C ASN A 650 -20.15 -17.40 19.93
N LEU A 651 -19.05 -16.92 20.50
CA LEU A 651 -18.46 -17.53 21.68
C LEU A 651 -19.37 -17.35 22.88
N ARG A 652 -19.93 -16.15 23.07
CA ARG A 652 -20.90 -15.90 24.14
C ARG A 652 -22.17 -16.71 23.94
N LEU A 653 -22.61 -16.90 22.68
CA LEU A 653 -23.73 -17.78 22.36
C LEU A 653 -23.47 -19.21 22.85
N LEU A 654 -22.31 -19.79 22.54
CA LEU A 654 -21.97 -21.15 22.99
C LEU A 654 -21.71 -21.24 24.50
N ARG A 655 -21.01 -20.26 25.08
CA ARG A 655 -20.58 -20.30 26.49
C ARG A 655 -21.71 -19.97 27.47
N VAL A 656 -22.62 -19.08 27.09
CA VAL A 656 -23.65 -18.54 28.00
C VAL A 656 -25.04 -18.59 27.37
N GLY A 657 -25.18 -18.16 26.12
CA GLY A 657 -26.48 -17.99 25.47
C GLY A 657 -27.31 -19.27 25.39
N LEU A 658 -26.78 -20.32 24.73
CA LEU A 658 -27.46 -21.60 24.59
C LEU A 658 -27.56 -22.37 25.92
N PRO A 659 -26.49 -22.48 26.75
CA PRO A 659 -26.60 -23.14 28.04
C PRO A 659 -27.69 -22.55 28.93
N ARG A 660 -27.79 -21.20 29.03
CA ARG A 660 -28.83 -20.54 29.81
C ARG A 660 -30.22 -20.57 29.16
N ALA A 661 -30.30 -20.75 27.84
CA ALA A 661 -31.58 -20.93 27.16
C ALA A 661 -32.22 -22.29 27.50
N ILE A 662 -31.40 -23.34 27.68
CA ILE A 662 -31.84 -24.68 28.09
C ILE A 662 -32.00 -24.78 29.61
N ASP A 663 -31.04 -24.25 30.38
CA ASP A 663 -31.07 -24.22 31.83
C ASP A 663 -30.90 -22.78 32.36
N PRO A 664 -32.01 -22.07 32.63
CA PRO A 664 -31.97 -20.70 33.16
C PRO A 664 -31.31 -20.57 34.53
N SER A 665 -31.21 -21.67 35.29
CA SER A 665 -30.62 -21.69 36.64
C SER A 665 -29.09 -21.81 36.61
N LEU A 666 -28.51 -22.11 35.44
CA LEU A 666 -27.08 -22.27 35.26
C LEU A 666 -26.32 -20.95 35.54
N PRO A 667 -25.32 -20.96 36.44
CA PRO A 667 -24.46 -19.79 36.68
C PRO A 667 -23.75 -19.34 35.41
N GLU A 668 -23.47 -18.04 35.29
CA GLU A 668 -22.83 -17.49 34.09
C GLU A 668 -21.41 -18.06 33.91
N GLY A 669 -21.19 -18.76 32.79
CA GLY A 669 -19.92 -19.40 32.47
C GLY A 669 -19.72 -20.80 33.07
N ALA A 670 -20.71 -21.33 33.79
CA ALA A 670 -20.70 -22.73 34.22
C ALA A 670 -20.95 -23.67 33.02
N LEU A 671 -20.37 -24.86 33.11
CA LEU A 671 -20.49 -25.90 32.09
C LEU A 671 -21.83 -26.63 32.23
N PRO A 672 -22.65 -26.70 31.18
CA PRO A 672 -23.83 -27.55 31.20
C PRO A 672 -23.42 -29.02 31.11
N ASP A 673 -24.20 -29.91 31.72
CA ASP A 673 -24.04 -31.36 31.52
C ASP A 673 -24.34 -31.71 30.05
N ALA A 674 -23.33 -32.18 29.33
CA ALA A 674 -23.41 -32.51 27.92
C ALA A 674 -24.50 -33.56 27.61
N GLY A 675 -24.73 -34.51 28.51
CA GLY A 675 -25.74 -35.57 28.35
C GLY A 675 -27.18 -35.06 28.45
N ILE A 676 -27.39 -33.91 29.11
CA ILE A 676 -28.71 -33.27 29.26
C ILE A 676 -28.90 -32.16 28.22
N PHE A 677 -27.86 -31.35 28.01
CA PHE A 677 -27.91 -30.18 27.15
C PHE A 677 -28.13 -30.53 25.67
N GLY A 678 -27.37 -31.49 25.13
CA GLY A 678 -27.46 -31.88 23.73
C GLY A 678 -28.87 -32.34 23.30
N PRO A 679 -29.48 -33.33 23.99
CA PRO A 679 -30.83 -33.80 23.69
C PRO A 679 -31.91 -32.72 23.82
N ARG A 680 -31.84 -31.87 24.84
CA ARG A 680 -32.81 -30.78 25.03
C ARG A 680 -32.70 -29.71 23.95
N LEU A 681 -31.47 -29.36 23.55
CA LEU A 681 -31.26 -28.45 22.42
C LEU A 681 -31.77 -29.05 21.11
N GLN A 682 -31.54 -30.34 20.85
CA GLN A 682 -32.08 -31.03 19.69
C GLN A 682 -33.61 -30.96 19.66
N SER A 683 -34.27 -31.29 20.77
CA SER A 683 -35.73 -31.24 20.90
C SER A 683 -36.27 -29.83 20.64
N ALA A 684 -35.63 -28.80 21.21
CA ALA A 684 -35.98 -27.40 20.97
C ALA A 684 -35.86 -27.00 19.48
N LEU A 685 -34.79 -27.43 18.79
CA LEU A 685 -34.61 -27.15 17.36
C LEU A 685 -35.60 -27.91 16.47
N GLU A 686 -35.94 -29.15 16.82
CA GLU A 686 -36.95 -29.96 16.12
C GLU A 686 -38.35 -29.36 16.29
N GLU A 687 -38.70 -28.90 17.49
CA GLU A 687 -39.96 -28.19 17.75
C GLU A 687 -40.09 -26.95 16.87
N LEU A 688 -39.03 -26.13 16.75
CA LEU A 688 -39.03 -24.95 15.88
C LEU A 688 -39.21 -25.32 14.39
N LYS A 689 -38.64 -26.43 13.94
CA LYS A 689 -38.83 -26.93 12.56
C LYS A 689 -40.26 -27.43 12.31
N GLN A 690 -40.93 -27.93 13.33
CA GLN A 690 -42.29 -28.47 13.24
C GLN A 690 -43.39 -27.40 13.39
N ALA A 691 -43.04 -26.16 13.74
CA ALA A 691 -44.00 -25.07 13.96
C ALA A 691 -44.94 -24.82 12.76
N ASP A 692 -44.43 -24.90 11.53
CA ASP A 692 -45.27 -24.76 10.33
C ASP A 692 -46.26 -25.92 10.17
N GLY A 693 -45.85 -27.14 10.50
CA GLY A 693 -46.72 -28.32 10.50
C GLY A 693 -47.83 -28.20 11.56
N TRP A 694 -47.52 -27.65 12.73
CA TRP A 694 -48.52 -27.31 13.74
C TRP A 694 -49.53 -26.29 13.20
N LEU A 695 -49.08 -25.21 12.57
CA LEU A 695 -49.95 -24.18 12.00
C LEU A 695 -50.90 -24.76 10.94
N HIS A 696 -50.36 -25.56 10.04
CA HIS A 696 -51.11 -26.28 9.03
C HIS A 696 -52.22 -27.16 9.64
N GLY A 697 -51.88 -27.96 10.66
CA GLY A 697 -52.85 -28.76 11.42
C GLY A 697 -53.92 -27.90 12.10
N GLN A 698 -53.57 -26.72 12.62
CA GLN A 698 -54.54 -25.81 13.23
C GLN A 698 -55.49 -25.16 12.20
N ILE A 699 -55.00 -24.80 11.02
CA ILE A 699 -55.83 -24.29 9.92
C ILE A 699 -56.90 -25.31 9.59
N GLU A 700 -56.50 -26.57 9.43
CA GLU A 700 -57.41 -27.67 9.13
C GLU A 700 -58.38 -27.96 10.25
N ALA A 701 -57.90 -28.11 11.49
CA ALA A 701 -58.75 -28.41 12.64
C ALA A 701 -59.83 -27.34 12.83
N ARG A 702 -59.47 -26.05 12.64
CA ARG A 702 -60.43 -24.93 12.70
C ARG A 702 -61.44 -24.98 11.56
N LEU A 703 -61.03 -25.35 10.34
CA LEU A 703 -61.97 -25.53 9.23
C LEU A 703 -62.92 -26.71 9.48
N LEU A 704 -62.40 -27.87 9.90
CA LEU A 704 -63.19 -29.06 10.19
C LEU A 704 -64.16 -28.85 11.35
N ALA A 705 -63.78 -28.05 12.36
CA ALA A 705 -64.68 -27.70 13.47
C ALA A 705 -65.85 -26.82 13.03
N LEU A 706 -65.70 -26.06 11.94
CA LEU A 706 -66.76 -25.24 11.35
C LEU A 706 -67.66 -26.03 10.38
N LEU A 707 -67.31 -27.28 10.07
CA LEU A 707 -68.07 -28.16 9.19
C LEU A 707 -68.94 -29.12 10.01
N GLU A 708 -70.13 -29.42 9.49
CA GLU A 708 -70.93 -30.53 9.99
C GLU A 708 -70.24 -31.83 9.58
N ARG A 709 -69.85 -32.63 10.57
CA ARG A 709 -69.06 -33.85 10.39
C ARG A 709 -69.96 -35.04 10.04
N ALA A 710 -69.80 -35.60 8.84
CA ALA A 710 -70.50 -36.80 8.38
C ALA A 710 -69.79 -38.11 8.79
N HIS A 711 -68.50 -38.05 9.07
CA HIS A 711 -67.59 -39.13 9.44
C HIS A 711 -66.77 -38.74 10.70
N PRO A 712 -67.39 -38.76 11.90
CA PRO A 712 -66.70 -38.39 13.13
C PRO A 712 -65.50 -39.32 13.39
N GLY A 713 -64.30 -38.74 13.43
CA GLY A 713 -63.05 -39.47 13.71
C GLY A 713 -62.19 -39.80 12.48
N ASP A 714 -62.65 -39.50 11.26
CA ASP A 714 -61.86 -39.64 10.02
C ASP A 714 -61.78 -38.30 9.26
N ASP A 715 -60.79 -37.47 9.63
CA ASP A 715 -60.58 -36.15 9.05
C ASP A 715 -60.28 -36.20 7.54
N ALA A 716 -59.72 -37.29 7.01
CA ALA A 716 -59.46 -37.44 5.58
C ALA A 716 -60.74 -37.71 4.79
N ALA A 717 -61.64 -38.55 5.34
CA ALA A 717 -62.96 -38.76 4.76
C ALA A 717 -63.79 -37.46 4.75
N GLU A 718 -63.73 -36.66 5.82
CA GLU A 718 -64.41 -35.35 5.90
C GLU A 718 -63.90 -34.36 4.87
N LEU A 719 -62.59 -34.27 4.69
CA LEU A 719 -61.98 -33.39 3.69
C LEU A 719 -62.33 -33.82 2.26
N ASN A 720 -62.41 -35.12 1.98
CA ASN A 720 -62.88 -35.61 0.68
C ASN A 720 -64.36 -35.29 0.45
N ALA A 721 -65.21 -35.46 1.48
CA ALA A 721 -66.61 -35.07 1.40
C ALA A 721 -66.76 -33.56 1.16
N LEU A 722 -65.91 -32.72 1.78
CA LEU A 722 -65.85 -31.29 1.51
C LEU A 722 -65.42 -30.99 0.07
N ALA A 723 -64.44 -31.72 -0.48
CA ALA A 723 -64.00 -31.57 -1.87
C ALA A 723 -65.14 -31.91 -2.87
N ASP A 724 -65.90 -32.98 -2.62
CA ASP A 724 -67.09 -33.34 -3.40
C ASP A 724 -68.16 -32.25 -3.36
N ARG A 725 -68.39 -31.67 -2.18
CA ARG A 725 -69.32 -30.54 -1.99
C ARG A 725 -68.86 -29.31 -2.75
N ALA A 726 -67.57 -29.02 -2.72
CA ALA A 726 -66.97 -27.90 -3.43
C ALA A 726 -67.12 -28.03 -4.96
N ARG A 727 -66.92 -29.23 -5.52
CA ARG A 727 -67.18 -29.52 -6.94
C ARG A 727 -68.62 -29.23 -7.36
N ARG A 728 -69.59 -29.51 -6.48
CA ARG A 728 -71.01 -29.19 -6.74
C ARG A 728 -71.29 -27.69 -6.69
N VAL A 729 -70.69 -26.97 -5.74
CA VAL A 729 -70.84 -25.51 -5.64
C VAL A 729 -70.31 -24.82 -6.89
N LEU A 730 -69.18 -25.26 -7.43
CA LEU A 730 -68.58 -24.71 -8.66
C LEU A 730 -69.45 -24.84 -9.91
N ALA A 731 -70.48 -25.69 -9.91
CA ALA A 731 -71.44 -25.78 -11.01
C ALA A 731 -72.42 -24.61 -11.06
N LEU A 732 -72.50 -23.77 -10.01
CA LEU A 732 -73.35 -22.60 -9.97
C LEU A 732 -72.80 -21.44 -10.81
N PRO A 733 -73.63 -20.78 -11.63
CA PRO A 733 -73.25 -19.52 -12.26
C PRO A 733 -73.23 -18.36 -11.25
N ASN A 734 -72.32 -17.40 -11.43
CA ASN A 734 -72.24 -16.14 -10.67
C ASN A 734 -71.99 -16.28 -9.16
N LEU A 735 -71.08 -17.17 -8.74
CA LEU A 735 -70.60 -17.23 -7.36
C LEU A 735 -69.87 -15.94 -6.97
N ASP A 736 -69.87 -15.59 -5.67
CA ASP A 736 -68.97 -14.54 -5.21
C ASP A 736 -67.51 -14.99 -5.40
N PRO A 737 -66.60 -14.12 -5.87
CA PRO A 737 -65.25 -14.51 -6.27
C PRO A 737 -64.47 -15.25 -5.18
N MET A 738 -64.72 -14.93 -3.92
CA MET A 738 -64.01 -15.52 -2.80
C MET A 738 -64.57 -16.91 -2.42
N THR A 739 -65.86 -17.17 -2.62
CA THR A 739 -66.45 -18.52 -2.43
C THR A 739 -66.09 -19.41 -3.61
N GLU A 740 -66.06 -18.86 -4.82
CA GLU A 740 -65.54 -19.56 -6.00
C GLU A 740 -64.08 -19.97 -5.79
N GLN A 741 -63.22 -19.05 -5.34
CA GLN A 741 -61.83 -19.34 -5.03
C GLN A 741 -61.67 -20.43 -3.94
N PHE A 742 -62.45 -20.34 -2.86
CA PHE A 742 -62.44 -21.36 -1.80
C PHE A 742 -62.89 -22.72 -2.33
N ALA A 743 -63.97 -22.76 -3.12
CA ALA A 743 -64.50 -24.00 -3.70
C ALA A 743 -63.51 -24.61 -4.71
N LEU A 744 -62.86 -23.81 -5.55
CA LEU A 744 -61.85 -24.26 -6.50
C LEU A 744 -60.67 -24.94 -5.79
N LEU A 745 -60.08 -24.25 -4.81
CA LEU A 745 -58.95 -24.78 -4.04
C LEU A 745 -59.32 -26.06 -3.29
N THR A 746 -60.56 -26.17 -2.81
CA THR A 746 -61.03 -27.34 -2.06
C THR A 746 -61.45 -28.50 -2.97
N ALA A 747 -61.96 -28.23 -4.17
CA ALA A 747 -62.38 -29.25 -5.12
C ALA A 747 -61.21 -30.11 -5.64
N GLU A 748 -60.02 -29.52 -5.70
CA GLU A 748 -58.77 -30.18 -6.13
C GLU A 748 -58.05 -30.92 -4.98
N LEU A 749 -58.59 -30.89 -3.75
CA LEU A 749 -57.97 -31.53 -2.58
C LEU A 749 -57.94 -33.06 -2.72
N GLN A 750 -56.75 -33.63 -2.55
CA GLN A 750 -56.52 -35.06 -2.36
C GLN A 750 -56.20 -35.33 -0.89
N ALA A 751 -57.21 -35.58 -0.07
CA ALA A 751 -57.04 -35.61 1.40
C ALA A 751 -56.14 -36.74 1.93
N GLN A 752 -55.92 -37.79 1.12
CA GLN A 752 -55.09 -38.95 1.48
C GLN A 752 -53.59 -38.73 1.23
N ASP A 753 -53.21 -37.72 0.45
CA ASP A 753 -51.80 -37.36 0.23
C ASP A 753 -51.39 -36.23 1.21
N PRO A 754 -50.48 -36.47 2.17
CA PRO A 754 -50.02 -35.46 3.12
C PRO A 754 -49.40 -34.22 2.46
N ASN A 755 -48.74 -34.37 1.31
CA ASN A 755 -48.16 -33.25 0.58
C ASN A 755 -49.26 -32.40 -0.07
N ALA A 756 -50.23 -33.03 -0.74
CA ALA A 756 -51.38 -32.32 -1.29
C ALA A 756 -52.18 -31.60 -0.20
N ARG A 757 -52.33 -32.22 0.98
CA ARG A 757 -52.99 -31.64 2.16
C ARG A 757 -52.27 -30.39 2.67
N ASN A 758 -50.94 -30.43 2.77
CA ASN A 758 -50.12 -29.28 3.15
C ASN A 758 -50.25 -28.12 2.14
N VAL A 759 -50.19 -28.43 0.85
CA VAL A 759 -50.36 -27.44 -0.23
C VAL A 759 -51.74 -26.78 -0.15
N TRP A 760 -52.78 -27.58 0.09
CA TRP A 760 -54.14 -27.11 0.27
C TRP A 760 -54.31 -26.20 1.49
N GLN A 761 -53.78 -26.58 2.66
CA GLN A 761 -53.81 -25.76 3.88
C GLN A 761 -53.14 -24.39 3.64
N GLN A 762 -52.02 -24.37 2.91
CA GLN A 762 -51.35 -23.12 2.52
C GLN A 762 -52.21 -22.27 1.58
N ALA A 763 -52.82 -22.89 0.57
CA ALA A 763 -53.64 -22.22 -0.42
C ALA A 763 -54.91 -21.63 0.22
N ILE A 764 -55.62 -22.38 1.07
CA ILE A 764 -56.81 -21.91 1.77
C ILE A 764 -56.47 -20.83 2.80
N GLY A 765 -55.41 -21.04 3.58
CA GLY A 765 -54.93 -20.01 4.50
C GLY A 765 -54.69 -18.69 3.76
N ARG A 766 -54.00 -18.75 2.60
CA ARG A 766 -53.76 -17.57 1.76
C ARG A 766 -55.04 -16.97 1.20
N ALA A 767 -55.99 -17.78 0.73
CA ALA A 767 -57.25 -17.29 0.18
C ALA A 767 -58.11 -16.56 1.22
N ILE A 768 -58.16 -17.08 2.45
CA ILE A 768 -58.99 -16.51 3.53
C ILE A 768 -58.32 -15.27 4.16
N MET A 769 -57.01 -15.29 4.37
CA MET A 769 -56.28 -14.21 5.06
C MET A 769 -55.64 -13.18 4.13
N GLY A 770 -55.50 -13.48 2.84
CA GLY A 770 -54.82 -12.64 1.85
C GLY A 770 -53.29 -12.71 1.91
N LYS A 771 -52.72 -13.54 2.81
CA LYS A 771 -51.27 -13.74 2.98
C LYS A 771 -50.94 -15.20 3.29
N SER A 772 -49.79 -15.67 2.84
CA SER A 772 -49.35 -17.06 3.06
C SER A 772 -49.23 -17.40 4.55
N PRO A 773 -49.67 -18.60 5.00
CA PRO A 773 -49.49 -19.07 6.38
C PRO A 773 -48.06 -18.96 6.92
N ALA A 774 -47.05 -19.17 6.06
CA ALA A 774 -45.65 -19.00 6.41
C ALA A 774 -45.26 -17.58 6.89
N ALA A 775 -46.11 -16.57 6.63
CA ALA A 775 -45.95 -15.17 7.06
C ALA A 775 -46.97 -14.75 8.13
N TRP A 776 -47.64 -15.70 8.77
CA TRP A 776 -48.56 -15.42 9.86
C TRP A 776 -47.83 -15.18 11.17
N ARG A 777 -48.55 -14.64 12.15
CA ARG A 777 -48.24 -14.67 13.57
C ARG A 777 -49.35 -15.44 14.29
N ASP A 778 -49.17 -15.84 15.53
CA ASP A 778 -50.21 -16.57 16.27
C ASP A 778 -51.55 -15.80 16.34
N ALA A 779 -51.51 -14.47 16.45
CA ALA A 779 -52.71 -13.64 16.40
C ALA A 779 -53.46 -13.69 15.05
N ASP A 780 -52.78 -14.05 13.96
CA ASP A 780 -53.42 -14.22 12.66
C ASP A 780 -54.21 -15.54 12.57
N LEU A 781 -53.88 -16.55 13.37
CA LEU A 781 -54.65 -17.78 13.47
C LEU A 781 -56.04 -17.53 14.09
N GLU A 782 -56.13 -16.64 15.07
CA GLU A 782 -57.42 -16.22 15.62
C GLU A 782 -58.27 -15.43 14.61
N ARG A 783 -57.62 -14.55 13.84
CA ARG A 783 -58.30 -13.84 12.74
C ARG A 783 -58.74 -14.79 11.64
N PHE A 784 -57.96 -15.83 11.37
CA PHE A 784 -58.32 -16.87 10.42
C PHE A 784 -59.60 -17.59 10.85
N ALA A 785 -59.75 -17.98 12.12
CA ALA A 785 -60.98 -18.62 12.60
C ALA A 785 -62.24 -17.79 12.30
N LEU A 786 -62.21 -16.50 12.61
CA LEU A 786 -63.34 -15.59 12.36
C LEU A 786 -63.67 -15.48 10.87
N ARG A 787 -62.66 -15.30 10.01
CA ARG A 787 -62.87 -15.19 8.56
C ARG A 787 -63.25 -16.51 7.91
N ALA A 788 -62.75 -17.62 8.46
CA ALA A 788 -63.11 -18.97 8.02
C ALA A 788 -64.59 -19.23 8.31
N GLU A 789 -65.13 -18.79 9.44
CA GLU A 789 -66.55 -18.91 9.74
C GLU A 789 -67.42 -18.18 8.69
N ASP A 790 -67.10 -16.93 8.38
CA ASP A 790 -67.80 -16.16 7.33
C ASP A 790 -67.71 -16.85 5.96
N ARG A 791 -66.54 -17.40 5.62
CA ARG A 791 -66.33 -18.12 4.36
C ARG A 791 -67.13 -19.41 4.30
N ILE A 792 -67.13 -20.22 5.37
CA ILE A 792 -67.90 -21.46 5.44
C ILE A 792 -69.40 -21.15 5.40
N ARG A 793 -69.86 -20.05 6.02
CA ARG A 793 -71.26 -19.61 5.94
C ARG A 793 -71.67 -19.25 4.52
N ALA A 794 -70.85 -18.50 3.80
CA ALA A 794 -71.07 -18.17 2.38
C ALA A 794 -71.06 -19.43 1.50
N PHE A 795 -70.11 -20.34 1.72
CA PHE A 795 -70.03 -21.62 1.03
C PHE A 795 -71.29 -22.48 1.24
N ARG A 796 -71.78 -22.61 2.49
CA ARG A 796 -73.03 -23.32 2.80
C ARG A 796 -74.26 -22.67 2.15
N ALA A 797 -74.28 -21.34 2.01
CA ALA A 797 -75.34 -20.65 1.29
C ALA A 797 -75.31 -20.97 -0.22
N ALA A 798 -74.13 -20.96 -0.84
CA ALA A 798 -73.95 -21.39 -2.22
C ALA A 798 -74.30 -22.88 -2.40
N GLU A 799 -73.90 -23.75 -1.48
CA GLU A 799 -74.26 -25.16 -1.49
C GLU A 799 -75.78 -25.39 -1.48
N ARG A 800 -76.54 -24.59 -0.70
CA ARG A 800 -78.01 -24.63 -0.70
C ARG A 800 -78.61 -24.26 -2.06
N LEU A 801 -78.04 -23.26 -2.72
CA LEU A 801 -78.48 -22.82 -4.05
C LEU A 801 -78.16 -23.88 -5.11
N ALA A 802 -76.96 -24.47 -5.06
CA ALA A 802 -76.52 -25.54 -5.96
C ALA A 802 -77.45 -26.74 -5.87
N PHE A 803 -77.82 -27.10 -4.64
CA PHE A 803 -78.79 -28.15 -4.35
C PHE A 803 -80.17 -27.86 -4.96
N THR A 804 -80.67 -26.64 -4.80
CA THR A 804 -82.00 -26.25 -5.30
C THR A 804 -82.06 -26.27 -6.83
N GLN A 805 -80.99 -25.81 -7.51
CA GLN A 805 -80.91 -25.85 -8.97
C GLN A 805 -80.75 -27.28 -9.51
N ALA A 806 -79.95 -28.12 -8.85
CA ALA A 806 -79.81 -29.53 -9.23
C ALA A 806 -81.16 -30.28 -9.13
N GLN A 807 -81.97 -29.98 -8.12
CA GLN A 807 -83.31 -30.56 -7.95
C GLN A 807 -84.32 -30.08 -9.02
N GLN A 808 -84.14 -28.88 -9.57
CA GLN A 808 -84.95 -28.35 -10.67
C GLN A 808 -84.54 -28.90 -12.04
N ALA A 809 -83.29 -29.34 -12.21
CA ALA A 809 -82.73 -29.80 -13.47
C ALA A 809 -83.01 -31.28 -13.81
N ASP A 810 -83.29 -32.14 -12.82
CA ASP A 810 -83.64 -33.55 -13.04
C ASP A 810 -84.77 -34.05 -12.11
N PRO A 811 -86.05 -33.99 -12.54
CA PRO A 811 -87.19 -34.41 -11.72
C PRO A 811 -87.37 -35.92 -11.57
N GLY A 812 -86.62 -36.76 -12.29
CA GLY A 812 -87.04 -38.13 -12.62
C GLY A 812 -86.23 -39.31 -12.04
N GLY A 813 -85.02 -39.11 -11.54
CA GLY A 813 -84.14 -40.25 -11.17
C GLY A 813 -84.04 -40.55 -9.67
N VAL A 814 -83.85 -39.52 -8.84
CA VAL A 814 -83.54 -39.66 -7.42
C VAL A 814 -83.98 -38.38 -6.69
N ARG A 815 -84.71 -38.50 -5.57
CA ARG A 815 -85.05 -37.38 -4.68
C ARG A 815 -84.01 -37.26 -3.58
N LEU A 816 -83.19 -36.21 -3.60
CA LEU A 816 -82.42 -35.83 -2.41
C LEU A 816 -83.36 -35.18 -1.39
N ALA A 817 -83.41 -35.75 -0.18
CA ALA A 817 -84.10 -35.20 0.96
C ALA A 817 -83.09 -34.48 1.87
N ARG A 818 -83.45 -33.27 2.31
CA ARG A 818 -82.65 -32.50 3.27
C ARG A 818 -83.50 -32.24 4.50
N LEU A 819 -82.97 -32.60 5.67
CA LEU A 819 -83.56 -32.33 6.97
C LEU A 819 -82.84 -31.13 7.59
N ASP A 820 -83.51 -29.99 7.62
CA ASP A 820 -83.02 -28.77 8.27
C ASP A 820 -83.68 -28.60 9.63
N PHE A 821 -82.86 -28.37 10.67
CA PHE A 821 -83.33 -27.97 11.99
C PHE A 821 -82.53 -26.78 12.51
N VAL A 822 -83.22 -25.94 13.28
CA VAL A 822 -82.63 -24.77 13.92
C VAL A 822 -82.65 -25.02 15.42
N ASP A 823 -81.48 -25.00 16.05
CA ASP A 823 -81.38 -25.18 17.49
C ASP A 823 -81.74 -23.88 18.25
N SER A 824 -81.77 -23.96 19.59
CA SER A 824 -82.11 -22.83 20.44
C SER A 824 -81.08 -21.69 20.44
N SER A 825 -79.90 -21.89 19.84
CA SER A 825 -78.89 -20.83 19.63
C SER A 825 -79.05 -20.11 18.29
N GLY A 826 -79.99 -20.56 17.44
CA GLY A 826 -80.17 -20.06 16.09
C GLY A 826 -79.23 -20.70 15.07
N ALA A 827 -78.47 -21.73 15.46
CA ALA A 827 -77.62 -22.47 14.52
C ALA A 827 -78.48 -23.41 13.67
N HIS A 828 -78.26 -23.34 12.36
CA HIS A 828 -78.91 -24.20 11.37
C HIS A 828 -78.06 -25.45 11.16
N HIS A 829 -78.68 -26.62 11.33
CA HIS A 829 -78.08 -27.94 11.10
C HIS A 829 -78.84 -28.59 9.95
N GLY A 830 -78.12 -29.22 9.00
CA GLY A 830 -78.73 -29.73 7.78
C GLY A 830 -78.11 -31.04 7.31
N GLN A 831 -78.88 -32.13 7.34
CA GLN A 831 -78.41 -33.45 6.90
C GLN A 831 -79.05 -33.87 5.59
N PHE A 832 -78.26 -34.49 4.70
CA PHE A 832 -78.70 -34.93 3.37
C PHE A 832 -78.87 -36.45 3.32
N GLY A 833 -79.97 -36.89 2.73
CA GLY A 833 -80.25 -38.28 2.40
C GLY A 833 -80.64 -38.42 0.92
N VAL A 834 -80.32 -39.57 0.32
CA VAL A 834 -80.65 -39.90 -1.07
C VAL A 834 -81.79 -40.89 -1.07
N VAL A 835 -82.93 -40.54 -1.67
CA VAL A 835 -84.12 -41.40 -1.70
C VAL A 835 -84.52 -41.69 -3.16
N PRO A 836 -84.78 -42.96 -3.54
CA PRO A 836 -85.33 -43.29 -4.85
C PRO A 836 -86.66 -42.56 -5.14
N ALA A 837 -86.89 -42.13 -6.37
CA ALA A 837 -88.03 -41.28 -6.73
C ALA A 837 -89.42 -41.94 -6.56
N ASP A 838 -89.44 -43.28 -6.49
CA ASP A 838 -90.61 -44.16 -6.33
C ASP A 838 -91.02 -44.41 -4.86
N VAL A 839 -90.23 -43.95 -3.89
CA VAL A 839 -90.54 -44.10 -2.45
C VAL A 839 -91.37 -42.91 -1.96
N ASP A 840 -92.57 -43.18 -1.45
CA ASP A 840 -93.36 -42.18 -0.72
C ASP A 840 -92.71 -41.89 0.64
N VAL A 841 -92.11 -40.71 0.76
CA VAL A 841 -91.43 -40.23 1.98
C VAL A 841 -92.38 -39.63 3.01
N THR A 842 -93.67 -39.44 2.68
CA THR A 842 -94.67 -38.86 3.58
C THR A 842 -94.77 -39.60 4.94
N PRO A 843 -94.72 -40.94 5.02
CA PRO A 843 -94.71 -41.68 6.28
C PRO A 843 -93.44 -41.45 7.11
N LEU A 844 -92.27 -41.39 6.46
CA LEU A 844 -90.97 -41.12 7.08
C LEU A 844 -90.90 -39.69 7.64
N VAL A 845 -91.38 -38.71 6.87
CA VAL A 845 -91.49 -37.31 7.32
C VAL A 845 -92.48 -37.18 8.49
N ALA A 846 -93.59 -37.92 8.47
CA ALA A 846 -94.54 -37.96 9.58
C ALA A 846 -93.94 -38.60 10.84
N GLN A 847 -93.19 -39.70 10.70
CA GLN A 847 -92.43 -40.33 11.79
C GLN A 847 -91.37 -39.40 12.36
N ALA A 848 -90.57 -38.74 11.52
CA ALA A 848 -89.55 -37.78 11.96
C ALA A 848 -90.19 -36.59 12.69
N ARG A 849 -91.31 -36.05 12.19
CA ARG A 849 -92.07 -34.98 12.88
C ARG A 849 -92.61 -35.43 14.23
N ALA A 850 -93.15 -36.63 14.33
CA ALA A 850 -93.66 -37.18 15.59
C ALA A 850 -92.52 -37.43 16.60
N HIS A 851 -91.37 -37.92 16.13
CA HIS A 851 -90.19 -38.16 16.94
C HIS A 851 -89.58 -36.84 17.46
N ILE A 852 -89.44 -35.82 16.60
CA ILE A 852 -89.00 -34.47 16.99
C ILE A 852 -89.98 -33.82 17.99
N ALA A 853 -91.29 -34.03 17.83
CA ALA A 853 -92.29 -33.54 18.78
C ALA A 853 -92.17 -34.20 20.16
N ASN A 854 -91.95 -35.52 20.21
CA ASN A 854 -91.68 -36.25 21.45
C ASN A 854 -90.39 -35.77 22.13
N LEU A 855 -89.31 -35.58 21.36
CA LEU A 855 -88.04 -35.06 21.87
C LEU A 855 -88.16 -33.63 22.40
N ARG A 856 -88.97 -32.76 21.78
CA ARG A 856 -89.30 -31.43 22.32
C ARG A 856 -90.02 -31.52 23.66
N ALA A 857 -90.97 -32.44 23.79
CA ALA A 857 -91.69 -32.65 25.04
C ALA A 857 -90.78 -33.21 26.16
N GLU A 858 -89.85 -34.10 25.80
CA GLU A 858 -88.88 -34.69 26.73
C GLU A 858 -87.80 -33.67 27.15
N ALA A 859 -87.30 -32.86 26.23
CA ALA A 859 -86.40 -31.74 26.53
C ALA A 859 -87.09 -30.66 27.40
N GLN A 860 -88.39 -30.41 27.21
CA GLN A 860 -89.16 -29.53 28.09
C GLN A 860 -89.34 -30.11 29.50
N ARG A 861 -89.57 -31.43 29.62
CA ARG A 861 -89.61 -32.12 30.92
C ARG A 861 -88.26 -32.08 31.64
N LEU A 862 -87.16 -32.31 30.92
CA LEU A 862 -85.80 -32.27 31.48
C LEU A 862 -85.39 -30.84 31.88
N ARG A 863 -85.88 -29.80 31.20
CA ARG A 863 -85.67 -28.39 31.62
C ARG A 863 -86.43 -27.98 32.88
N GLN A 864 -87.51 -28.69 33.23
CA GLN A 864 -88.29 -28.42 34.45
C GLN A 864 -87.73 -29.13 35.68
N ASN A 865 -86.95 -30.20 35.49
CA ASN A 865 -86.25 -30.92 36.54
C ASN A 865 -84.78 -30.50 36.54
N ASP A 866 -84.42 -29.56 37.40
CA ASP A 866 -83.13 -28.87 37.49
C ASP A 866 -81.96 -29.80 37.89
N THR A 867 -81.57 -30.72 36.99
CA THR A 867 -80.36 -31.54 37.13
C THR A 867 -79.45 -31.26 35.94
N GLY A 868 -78.40 -30.48 36.18
CA GLY A 868 -77.35 -30.16 35.21
C GLY A 868 -76.53 -31.38 34.77
N VAL A 869 -77.11 -32.19 33.88
CA VAL A 869 -76.42 -33.29 33.19
C VAL A 869 -76.50 -33.06 31.68
N ALA A 870 -75.36 -33.29 31.03
CA ALA A 870 -74.96 -32.85 29.70
C ALA A 870 -75.93 -33.17 28.54
N TYR A 871 -75.95 -32.25 27.57
CA TYR A 871 -76.54 -32.33 26.22
C TYR A 871 -75.85 -33.41 25.33
N ALA A 872 -75.78 -34.65 25.81
CA ALA A 872 -75.29 -35.82 25.06
C ALA A 872 -76.37 -36.61 24.26
N PRO A 873 -77.70 -36.50 24.49
CA PRO A 873 -78.63 -37.39 23.77
C PRO A 873 -78.80 -37.03 22.29
N LEU A 874 -78.73 -35.75 21.91
CA LEU A 874 -79.10 -35.29 20.56
C LEU A 874 -78.19 -35.83 19.44
N THR A 875 -76.90 -36.01 19.71
CA THR A 875 -75.93 -36.53 18.72
C THR A 875 -76.08 -38.04 18.49
N ALA A 876 -76.44 -38.81 19.53
CA ALA A 876 -76.76 -40.23 19.36
C ALA A 876 -78.06 -40.41 18.54
N THR A 877 -79.02 -39.51 18.71
CA THR A 877 -80.29 -39.52 17.97
C THR A 877 -80.14 -39.10 16.51
N MET A 878 -79.14 -38.26 16.16
CA MET A 878 -78.83 -37.93 14.76
C MET A 878 -78.41 -39.18 13.98
N ALA A 879 -77.64 -40.09 14.56
CA ALA A 879 -77.23 -41.33 13.92
C ALA A 879 -78.38 -42.34 13.70
N GLU A 880 -79.46 -42.27 14.50
CA GLU A 880 -80.67 -43.08 14.29
C GLU A 880 -81.67 -42.45 13.31
N LEU A 881 -81.61 -41.14 13.09
CA LEU A 881 -82.44 -40.40 12.13
C LEU A 881 -81.84 -40.31 10.71
N THR A 882 -80.52 -40.48 10.60
CA THR A 882 -79.81 -40.58 9.31
C THR A 882 -79.96 -41.98 8.76
#